data_AF-A0A9D6IPL1-F1
#
_entry.id   AF-A0A9D6IPL1-F1
#
_cell.length_a   1.000
_cell.length_b   1.000
_cell.length_c   1.000
_cell.angle_alpha   90.00
_cell.angle_beta   90.00
_cell.angle_gamma   90.00
#
_symmetry.space_group_name_H-M   'P 1'
#
loop_
_entity.id
_entity.type
_entity.pdbx_description
1 polymer ?
#
loop_
_entity_poly.entity_id
_entity_poly.type
_entity_poly.pdbx_seq_one_letter_code
_entity_poly.pdbx_strand_id
1 'polypeptide(L)'
;MRHRGSCVWLVLCITVIVPCFAAGVDAGTQVIVSDSFDDGVIDASQWTSDGKWKESKGSVYNTARKARIESKETGFSKRFAADLVMMFSGKARLTVRSGDIDATSHGPITCAEIVVDSKTGKVVFNWYENGIRKGSASKNKVKLGKKVAMRIAADGTQVTLSIGSLVLVHPIGATATLTKGRIQLYAGKGTSKCDSVQATCEVDASDPPVANADGISTSANTAVTFSPLANDTGVGLALDGIASSPDHGSAVANADDTVTYTPVNGYVGPDHFRYRIRDAESREAEGEVNAEIASGPPTAFFGLGLANSPGDLSWMTSSGVPWNYRYQYLAGGVNTGSGWSTWNSPAGQFATYYVNNSDAAGYAPVFTYYQIVHSSPNPGNENPDPKLTNASTMNAYYADWKLLMQKCGAFGKPVIVHVEPDLWAYMQLNHGDNPANTSVSVSSSGFSEAAGFANNAAGFAQALASIRNTYATNVTLAWHASAWATGIDLILNNGDPVVLGNRLASFFTALNANFGLIFFDPSDRDAGFYQYIYGDGGAHWWDNADFVSFRQYIQTITGATGRKAMLWQVPIGNTLYRSCDNTWDHYQDNRPQYFLQTGNRQNIVDYANAGVIAILFGRGADGPTDYTDDHGDGITNPAPINGNNLAALYADDDGGFLRIGVAAYYAAGPVPLP
;
A
#
# COMPACT_ATOMS: atom_id res chain seq x y z
N MET A 1 1.62 -50.99 56.80
CA MET A 1 2.02 -52.42 56.74
C MET A 1 1.54 -53.02 55.41
N ARG A 2 2.47 -53.62 54.65
CA ARG A 2 2.38 -54.56 53.49
C ARG A 2 1.53 -54.15 52.26
N HIS A 3 2.08 -53.92 51.05
CA HIS A 3 2.74 -54.80 50.03
C HIS A 3 1.77 -55.81 49.35
N ARG A 4 1.78 -56.09 48.03
CA ARG A 4 2.73 -55.84 46.91
C ARG A 4 2.01 -56.05 45.56
N GLY A 5 2.17 -55.10 44.64
CA GLY A 5 2.17 -55.33 43.19
C GLY A 5 3.59 -55.15 42.67
N SER A 6 4.01 -55.93 41.67
CA SER A 6 5.35 -55.85 41.08
C SER A 6 5.28 -55.33 39.64
N CYS A 7 5.91 -54.18 39.41
CA CYS A 7 6.27 -53.62 38.10
C CYS A 7 7.72 -54.00 37.74
N VAL A 8 7.98 -54.14 36.43
CA VAL A 8 9.31 -54.29 35.82
C VAL A 8 9.74 -52.92 35.25
N TRP A 9 11.03 -52.59 35.42
CA TRP A 9 11.67 -51.30 35.13
C TRP A 9 12.36 -51.26 33.76
N LEU A 10 12.45 -50.08 33.14
CA LEU A 10 13.35 -49.77 32.01
C LEU A 10 14.12 -48.47 32.31
N VAL A 11 15.41 -48.48 31.99
CA VAL A 11 16.40 -47.40 32.12
C VAL A 11 16.68 -46.81 30.73
N LEU A 12 16.85 -45.48 30.61
CA LEU A 12 17.52 -44.87 29.46
C LEU A 12 18.34 -43.64 29.88
N CYS A 13 19.64 -43.68 29.58
CA CYS A 13 20.57 -42.54 29.61
C CYS A 13 20.37 -41.66 28.37
N ILE A 14 20.45 -40.33 28.53
CA ILE A 14 20.57 -39.38 27.43
C ILE A 14 22.01 -38.86 27.40
N THR A 15 22.72 -39.09 26.29
CA THR A 15 24.00 -38.44 25.97
C THR A 15 23.70 -37.23 25.09
N VAL A 16 23.96 -36.02 25.59
CA VAL A 16 23.96 -34.80 24.76
C VAL A 16 25.38 -34.60 24.24
N ILE A 17 25.56 -34.67 22.92
CA ILE A 17 26.80 -34.26 22.24
C ILE A 17 26.62 -32.81 21.82
N VAL A 18 27.35 -31.89 22.46
CA VAL A 18 27.47 -30.49 22.01
C VAL A 18 28.74 -30.39 21.15
N PRO A 19 28.66 -30.03 19.86
CA PRO A 19 29.85 -29.78 19.07
C PRO A 19 30.50 -28.46 19.52
N CYS A 20 31.81 -28.52 19.76
CA CYS A 20 32.70 -27.47 20.25
C CYS A 20 32.45 -26.06 19.68
N PHE A 21 32.40 -25.08 20.57
CA PHE A 21 33.18 -23.85 20.40
C PHE A 21 34.17 -23.77 21.54
N ALA A 22 35.45 -23.76 21.18
CA ALA A 22 36.56 -23.58 22.10
C ALA A 22 36.76 -22.08 22.39
N ALA A 23 37.27 -21.82 23.59
CA ALA A 23 37.73 -20.55 24.16
C ALA A 23 36.66 -19.65 24.82
N GLY A 24 36.69 -19.62 26.15
CA GLY A 24 36.32 -18.42 26.92
C GLY A 24 35.09 -18.50 27.84
N VAL A 25 34.88 -19.59 28.57
CA VAL A 25 33.90 -19.60 29.68
C VAL A 25 34.64 -19.91 30.98
N ASP A 26 34.80 -18.90 31.83
CA ASP A 26 35.47 -18.99 33.13
C ASP A 26 34.58 -19.67 34.19
N ALA A 27 35.26 -20.20 35.22
CA ALA A 27 34.67 -20.88 36.36
C ALA A 27 33.81 -19.92 37.21
N GLY A 28 32.56 -19.72 36.78
CA GLY A 28 31.58 -18.86 37.44
C GLY A 28 30.25 -18.68 36.69
N THR A 29 30.09 -19.33 35.53
CA THR A 29 28.88 -19.20 34.70
C THR A 29 27.71 -19.98 35.29
N GLN A 30 26.61 -19.31 35.61
CA GLN A 30 25.38 -19.92 36.11
C GLN A 30 24.44 -20.30 34.96
N VAL A 31 23.84 -21.49 35.03
CA VAL A 31 22.80 -21.96 34.11
C VAL A 31 21.47 -21.98 34.86
N ILE A 32 20.47 -21.24 34.36
CA ILE A 32 19.14 -21.16 34.97
C ILE A 32 18.15 -21.96 34.11
N VAL A 33 17.52 -22.97 34.71
CA VAL A 33 16.44 -23.75 34.09
C VAL A 33 15.14 -23.29 34.73
N SER A 34 14.20 -22.78 33.92
CA SER A 34 12.85 -22.42 34.39
C SER A 34 11.80 -23.32 33.77
N ASP A 35 10.96 -23.92 34.60
CA ASP A 35 9.63 -24.41 34.25
C ASP A 35 8.63 -23.73 35.19
N SER A 36 7.38 -23.66 34.76
CA SER A 36 6.22 -23.04 35.41
C SER A 36 5.87 -23.56 36.82
N PHE A 37 6.65 -24.47 37.40
CA PHE A 37 6.54 -24.89 38.79
C PHE A 37 7.96 -25.22 39.36
N ASP A 38 8.42 -24.36 40.27
CA ASP A 38 9.68 -24.38 41.06
C ASP A 38 11.02 -24.06 40.36
N ASP A 39 11.63 -22.95 40.78
CA ASP A 39 13.01 -22.56 40.44
C ASP A 39 14.02 -23.29 41.34
N GLY A 40 14.93 -24.07 40.74
CA GLY A 40 16.04 -24.73 41.44
C GLY A 40 17.40 -24.41 40.81
N VAL A 41 18.37 -24.02 41.64
CA VAL A 41 19.76 -23.72 41.22
C VAL A 41 20.64 -24.97 41.35
N ILE A 42 21.46 -25.28 40.33
CA ILE A 42 22.42 -26.39 40.37
C ILE A 42 23.86 -25.84 40.41
N ASP A 43 24.65 -26.30 41.39
CA ASP A 43 26.04 -25.87 41.63
C ASP A 43 27.06 -26.68 40.78
N ALA A 44 28.13 -26.02 40.33
CA ALA A 44 29.12 -26.52 39.39
C ALA A 44 30.16 -27.48 40.01
N SER A 45 30.11 -27.73 41.32
CA SER A 45 31.03 -28.62 42.03
C SER A 45 30.87 -30.13 41.71
N GLN A 46 29.91 -30.50 40.86
CA GLN A 46 29.62 -31.91 40.48
C GLN A 46 30.22 -32.38 39.14
N TRP A 47 31.08 -31.55 38.52
CA TRP A 47 31.79 -31.92 37.29
C TRP A 47 33.06 -32.72 37.56
N THR A 48 33.28 -33.77 36.77
CA THR A 48 34.61 -34.37 36.61
C THR A 48 35.40 -33.60 35.55
N SER A 49 36.74 -33.66 35.61
CA SER A 49 37.65 -32.91 34.72
C SER A 49 37.55 -33.27 33.24
N ASP A 50 36.78 -34.31 32.90
CA ASP A 50 36.44 -34.75 31.54
C ASP A 50 34.99 -34.40 31.13
N GLY A 51 34.30 -33.56 31.90
CA GLY A 51 33.02 -32.96 31.52
C GLY A 51 31.78 -33.84 31.73
N LYS A 52 31.82 -34.76 32.70
CA LYS A 52 30.70 -35.66 33.03
C LYS A 52 30.18 -35.46 34.45
N TRP A 53 28.92 -35.84 34.66
CA TRP A 53 28.27 -35.83 35.97
C TRP A 53 28.72 -37.02 36.83
N LYS A 54 28.98 -36.79 38.12
CA LYS A 54 29.13 -37.88 39.11
C LYS A 54 27.75 -38.46 39.45
N GLU A 55 27.44 -39.67 38.98
CA GLU A 55 26.18 -40.34 39.34
C GLU A 55 26.09 -40.59 40.85
N SER A 56 25.11 -39.98 41.52
CA SER A 56 24.67 -40.39 42.86
C SER A 56 23.22 -40.87 42.80
N LYS A 57 22.96 -42.00 43.47
CA LYS A 57 21.67 -42.68 43.48
C LYS A 57 20.62 -41.87 44.22
N GLY A 58 19.50 -41.63 43.54
CA GLY A 58 18.23 -41.30 44.19
C GLY A 58 18.04 -39.82 44.44
N SER A 59 17.50 -39.12 43.44
CA SER A 59 16.57 -38.00 43.61
C SER A 59 15.91 -37.73 42.27
N VAL A 60 14.60 -37.58 42.31
CA VAL A 60 13.70 -37.37 41.17
C VAL A 60 13.76 -35.89 40.77
N TYR A 61 13.93 -35.60 39.48
CA TYR A 61 13.47 -34.35 38.87
C TYR A 61 12.85 -34.65 37.51
N ASN A 62 11.60 -34.22 37.33
CA ASN A 62 10.83 -34.41 36.11
C ASN A 62 11.16 -33.32 35.08
N THR A 63 11.43 -33.74 33.86
CA THR A 63 11.22 -33.04 32.57
C THR A 63 11.38 -31.51 32.54
N ALA A 64 12.55 -31.02 32.11
CA ALA A 64 12.66 -29.66 31.55
C ALA A 64 12.19 -29.67 30.08
N ARG A 65 11.31 -28.73 29.70
CA ARG A 65 10.86 -28.56 28.29
C ARG A 65 11.57 -27.43 27.54
N LYS A 66 12.31 -26.55 28.21
CA LYS A 66 13.15 -25.49 27.61
C LYS A 66 14.36 -25.21 28.51
N ALA A 67 15.54 -25.05 27.92
CA ALA A 67 16.74 -24.58 28.64
C ALA A 67 17.13 -23.18 28.13
N ARG A 68 17.53 -22.29 29.05
CA ARG A 68 18.05 -20.94 28.75
C ARG A 68 19.43 -20.81 29.38
N ILE A 69 20.40 -20.26 28.64
CA ILE A 69 21.73 -19.92 29.16
C ILE A 69 21.83 -18.40 29.10
N GLU A 70 22.21 -17.77 30.21
CA GLU A 70 22.47 -16.34 30.31
C GLU A 70 23.88 -16.10 30.86
N SER A 71 24.63 -15.22 30.20
CA SER A 71 25.87 -14.66 30.74
C SER A 71 25.57 -13.25 31.24
N LYS A 72 25.83 -12.98 32.53
CA LYS A 72 25.62 -11.64 33.12
C LYS A 72 26.68 -10.62 32.72
N GLU A 73 27.77 -11.02 32.06
CA GLU A 73 28.86 -10.09 31.71
C GLU A 73 28.91 -9.70 30.22
N THR A 74 28.14 -10.36 29.33
CA THR A 74 28.22 -10.08 27.87
C THR A 74 26.87 -9.89 27.14
N GLY A 75 25.72 -10.01 27.81
CA GLY A 75 24.41 -9.68 27.22
C GLY A 75 23.88 -10.61 26.12
N PHE A 76 24.45 -11.81 25.94
CA PHE A 76 24.04 -12.75 24.87
C PHE A 76 22.94 -13.74 25.34
N SER A 77 21.92 -14.03 24.50
CA SER A 77 20.92 -15.09 24.79
C SER A 77 20.56 -15.94 23.55
N LYS A 78 20.44 -17.26 23.72
CA LYS A 78 19.99 -18.23 22.67
C LYS A 78 19.14 -19.35 23.29
N ARG A 79 18.11 -19.82 22.56
CA ARG A 79 17.18 -20.90 22.99
C ARG A 79 17.36 -22.16 22.12
N PHE A 80 17.23 -23.35 22.70
CA PHE A 80 17.22 -24.64 22.00
C PHE A 80 16.04 -25.53 22.45
N ALA A 81 15.52 -26.37 21.56
CA ALA A 81 14.52 -27.41 21.85
C ALA A 81 15.08 -28.80 21.49
N ALA A 82 14.75 -29.83 22.27
CA ALA A 82 15.12 -31.23 22.02
C ALA A 82 13.89 -32.14 22.18
N ASP A 83 13.68 -33.08 21.26
CA ASP A 83 12.53 -33.99 21.26
C ASP A 83 12.82 -35.35 21.90
N LEU A 84 11.87 -35.84 22.71
CA LEU A 84 11.88 -37.14 23.38
C LEU A 84 10.67 -37.99 22.92
N VAL A 85 10.90 -39.21 22.45
CA VAL A 85 9.82 -40.19 22.15
C VAL A 85 10.04 -41.50 22.92
N MET A 86 9.11 -41.86 23.81
CA MET A 86 9.03 -43.15 24.50
C MET A 86 8.14 -44.15 23.75
N MET A 87 8.50 -45.44 23.74
CA MET A 87 7.63 -46.56 23.30
C MET A 87 7.19 -47.43 24.49
N PHE A 88 5.90 -47.82 24.53
CA PHE A 88 5.36 -48.83 25.46
C PHE A 88 5.12 -50.18 24.76
N SER A 89 5.19 -51.27 25.54
CA SER A 89 4.86 -52.65 25.14
C SER A 89 3.36 -52.95 25.35
N GLY A 90 2.74 -53.65 24.38
CA GLY A 90 1.39 -54.25 24.49
C GLY A 90 0.21 -53.40 24.00
N LYS A 91 -0.60 -53.96 23.07
CA LYS A 91 -1.64 -53.32 22.20
C LYS A 91 -1.03 -52.47 21.08
N ALA A 92 -1.20 -52.89 19.83
CA ALA A 92 -0.80 -52.07 18.68
C ALA A 92 -1.82 -50.92 18.51
N ARG A 93 -1.44 -49.73 19.00
CA ARG A 93 -2.04 -48.45 18.61
C ARG A 93 -1.17 -47.87 17.48
N LEU A 94 -1.75 -47.63 16.31
CA LEU A 94 -1.19 -46.64 15.38
C LEU A 94 -1.86 -45.31 15.72
N THR A 95 -1.13 -44.42 16.36
CA THR A 95 -1.57 -43.04 16.62
C THR A 95 -0.70 -42.15 15.74
N VAL A 96 -1.30 -41.40 14.81
CA VAL A 96 -0.62 -40.32 14.10
C VAL A 96 -1.12 -39.03 14.72
N ARG A 97 -0.25 -38.28 15.39
CA ARG A 97 -0.58 -36.94 15.92
C ARG A 97 -0.08 -35.91 14.92
N SER A 98 -0.80 -34.81 14.72
CA SER A 98 -0.40 -33.74 13.79
C SER A 98 0.95 -33.10 14.15
N GLY A 99 1.43 -33.25 15.38
CA GLY A 99 2.74 -32.76 15.79
C GLY A 99 3.92 -33.66 15.39
N ASP A 100 3.69 -34.87 14.88
CA ASP A 100 4.76 -35.76 14.39
C ASP A 100 5.09 -35.50 12.91
N ILE A 101 4.44 -34.51 12.28
CA ILE A 101 4.71 -34.00 10.94
C ILE A 101 5.04 -32.52 11.12
N ASP A 102 6.34 -32.20 11.15
CA ASP A 102 6.80 -30.82 11.22
C ASP A 102 6.44 -30.09 9.93
N ALA A 103 5.33 -29.35 9.97
CA ALA A 103 4.79 -28.56 8.86
C ALA A 103 5.37 -27.12 8.84
N THR A 104 6.54 -26.89 9.42
CA THR A 104 7.17 -25.56 9.41
C THR A 104 8.12 -25.31 8.24
N SER A 105 8.32 -26.27 7.32
CA SER A 105 9.19 -26.05 6.15
C SER A 105 8.62 -26.33 4.75
N HIS A 106 7.43 -26.94 4.60
CA HIS A 106 6.87 -27.28 3.27
C HIS A 106 5.35 -27.06 3.22
N GLY A 107 4.84 -26.66 2.05
CA GLY A 107 3.44 -26.26 1.83
C GLY A 107 2.40 -27.38 2.05
N PRO A 108 1.09 -27.09 1.87
CA PRO A 108 0.02 -28.03 2.22
C PRO A 108 0.13 -29.34 1.43
N ILE A 109 0.31 -30.45 2.15
CA ILE A 109 0.37 -31.80 1.58
C ILE A 109 -1.01 -32.16 1.01
N THR A 110 -1.10 -32.40 -0.29
CA THR A 110 -2.38 -32.66 -0.97
C THR A 110 -2.77 -34.15 -1.00
N CYS A 111 -1.82 -35.09 -0.86
CA CYS A 111 -2.14 -36.51 -0.62
C CYS A 111 -0.98 -37.31 0.01
N ALA A 112 -1.31 -38.42 0.68
CA ALA A 112 -0.34 -39.36 1.26
C ALA A 112 -0.68 -40.82 0.92
N GLU A 113 0.35 -41.64 0.69
CA GLU A 113 0.24 -43.08 0.36
C GLU A 113 1.05 -43.93 1.34
N ILE A 114 0.48 -45.06 1.77
CA ILE A 114 1.16 -46.04 2.62
C ILE A 114 1.32 -47.35 1.84
N VAL A 115 2.56 -47.76 1.61
CA VAL A 115 2.94 -48.96 0.85
C VAL A 115 3.62 -49.97 1.77
N VAL A 116 3.26 -51.25 1.69
CA VAL A 116 3.87 -52.30 2.54
C VAL A 116 4.58 -53.35 1.67
N ASP A 117 5.89 -53.53 1.88
CA ASP A 117 6.72 -54.55 1.23
C ASP A 117 6.44 -55.94 1.82
N SER A 118 5.95 -56.82 0.96
CA SER A 118 5.51 -58.17 1.33
C SER A 118 6.62 -59.18 1.64
N LYS A 119 7.88 -58.94 1.27
CA LYS A 119 9.00 -59.86 1.60
C LYS A 119 9.70 -59.46 2.89
N THR A 120 9.77 -58.16 3.18
CA THR A 120 10.55 -57.61 4.29
C THR A 120 9.68 -57.08 5.45
N GLY A 121 8.38 -56.92 5.25
CA GLY A 121 7.47 -56.31 6.23
C GLY A 121 7.75 -54.82 6.46
N LYS A 122 8.33 -54.16 5.44
CA LYS A 122 8.67 -52.73 5.44
C LYS A 122 7.45 -51.91 5.07
N VAL A 123 6.98 -51.07 5.99
CA VAL A 123 5.94 -50.08 5.69
C VAL A 123 6.64 -48.79 5.27
N VAL A 124 6.24 -48.23 4.14
CA VAL A 124 6.77 -47.00 3.54
C VAL A 124 5.62 -46.02 3.40
N PHE A 125 5.77 -44.86 4.03
CA PHE A 125 4.88 -43.73 3.89
C PHE A 125 5.46 -42.78 2.86
N ASN A 126 4.68 -42.42 1.85
CA ASN A 126 5.03 -41.46 0.81
C ASN A 126 4.10 -40.26 0.92
N TRP A 127 4.63 -39.07 0.70
CA TRP A 127 3.80 -37.88 0.57
C TRP A 127 4.12 -37.14 -0.73
N TYR A 128 3.11 -36.47 -1.24
CA TYR A 128 3.11 -35.84 -2.55
C TYR A 128 2.59 -34.41 -2.42
N GLU A 129 3.14 -33.53 -3.26
CA GLU A 129 2.63 -32.19 -3.50
C GLU A 129 2.38 -32.06 -5.00
N ASN A 130 1.20 -31.58 -5.39
CA ASN A 130 0.78 -31.40 -6.79
C ASN A 130 1.03 -32.65 -7.67
N GLY A 131 0.82 -33.85 -7.11
CA GLY A 131 1.02 -35.12 -7.81
C GLY A 131 2.47 -35.62 -7.88
N ILE A 132 3.43 -34.87 -7.32
CA ILE A 132 4.87 -35.19 -7.36
C ILE A 132 5.34 -35.65 -5.97
N ARG A 133 6.02 -36.81 -5.89
CA ARG A 133 6.49 -37.40 -4.62
C ARG A 133 7.59 -36.53 -4.01
N LYS A 134 7.36 -35.99 -2.82
CA LYS A 134 8.30 -35.10 -2.13
C LYS A 134 9.17 -35.82 -1.11
N GLY A 135 8.72 -36.96 -0.57
CA GLY A 135 9.57 -37.77 0.28
C GLY A 135 8.97 -39.10 0.69
N SER A 136 9.75 -39.87 1.46
CA SER A 136 9.27 -41.11 2.06
C SER A 136 9.96 -41.48 3.36
N ALA A 137 9.18 -42.01 4.31
CA ALA A 137 9.67 -42.59 5.55
C ALA A 137 9.35 -44.08 5.60
N SER A 138 10.22 -44.91 6.19
CA SER A 138 9.96 -46.35 6.26
C SER A 138 10.32 -46.98 7.59
N LYS A 139 9.57 -48.02 7.99
CA LYS A 139 9.83 -48.79 9.20
C LYS A 139 9.62 -50.28 8.93
N ASN A 140 10.56 -51.12 9.40
CA ASN A 140 10.46 -52.57 9.28
C ASN A 140 9.80 -53.15 10.52
N LYS A 141 8.85 -54.09 10.31
CA LYS A 141 8.32 -55.12 11.23
C LYS A 141 6.79 -55.19 11.29
N VAL A 142 6.11 -55.26 10.14
CA VAL A 142 4.70 -55.67 10.12
C VAL A 142 4.53 -56.91 9.23
N LYS A 143 4.22 -58.07 9.83
CA LYS A 143 3.75 -59.25 9.09
C LYS A 143 2.23 -59.21 9.00
N LEU A 144 1.70 -58.96 7.81
CA LEU A 144 0.26 -59.02 7.50
C LEU A 144 -0.02 -60.19 6.55
N GLY A 145 -1.04 -60.99 6.87
CA GLY A 145 -1.35 -62.25 6.18
C GLY A 145 -2.04 -62.12 4.80
N LYS A 146 -2.57 -60.94 4.43
CA LYS A 146 -3.06 -60.63 3.08
C LYS A 146 -2.90 -59.13 2.78
N LYS A 147 -2.61 -58.81 1.52
CA LYS A 147 -2.33 -57.45 1.01
C LYS A 147 -3.59 -56.59 1.07
N VAL A 148 -3.49 -55.39 1.64
CA VAL A 148 -4.54 -54.38 1.55
C VAL A 148 -3.87 -53.01 1.39
N ALA A 149 -4.08 -52.36 0.25
CA ALA A 149 -3.67 -50.97 0.05
C ALA A 149 -4.79 -50.08 0.61
N MET A 150 -4.41 -49.15 1.49
CA MET A 150 -5.32 -48.15 2.03
C MET A 150 -4.94 -46.78 1.49
N ARG A 151 -5.92 -46.06 0.95
CA ARG A 151 -5.78 -44.68 0.45
C ARG A 151 -6.79 -43.78 1.13
N ILE A 152 -6.35 -42.61 1.54
CA ILE A 152 -7.21 -41.53 2.02
C ILE A 152 -6.96 -40.34 1.11
N ALA A 153 -8.02 -39.79 0.52
CA ALA A 153 -7.98 -38.61 -0.32
C ALA A 153 -9.05 -37.62 0.13
N ALA A 154 -8.73 -36.33 0.13
CA ALA A 154 -9.68 -35.25 0.34
C ALA A 154 -9.54 -34.25 -0.80
N ASP A 155 -10.67 -33.83 -1.38
CA ASP A 155 -10.70 -32.92 -2.55
C ASP A 155 -11.34 -31.56 -2.22
N GLY A 156 -11.54 -31.26 -0.93
CA GLY A 156 -12.19 -30.05 -0.46
C GLY A 156 -13.72 -30.14 -0.38
N THR A 157 -14.34 -31.15 -0.97
CA THR A 157 -15.80 -31.35 -0.94
C THR A 157 -16.22 -32.70 -0.35
N GLN A 158 -15.30 -33.65 -0.27
CA GLN A 158 -15.51 -34.98 0.32
C GLN A 158 -14.19 -35.60 0.79
N VAL A 159 -14.28 -36.55 1.72
CA VAL A 159 -13.18 -37.44 2.11
C VAL A 159 -13.49 -38.85 1.61
N THR A 160 -12.53 -39.45 0.91
CA THR A 160 -12.62 -40.81 0.39
C THR A 160 -11.59 -41.71 1.05
N LEU A 161 -12.05 -42.80 1.68
CA LEU A 161 -11.21 -43.89 2.19
C LEU A 161 -11.39 -45.13 1.31
N SER A 162 -10.31 -45.58 0.69
CA SER A 162 -10.30 -46.77 -0.17
C SER A 162 -9.40 -47.85 0.42
N ILE A 163 -9.94 -49.06 0.60
CA ILE A 163 -9.25 -50.22 1.18
C ILE A 163 -9.47 -51.41 0.23
N GLY A 164 -8.50 -51.69 -0.64
CA GLY A 164 -8.69 -52.67 -1.72
C GLY A 164 -9.80 -52.22 -2.69
N SER A 165 -10.88 -53.01 -2.82
CA SER A 165 -12.06 -52.67 -3.65
C SER A 165 -13.17 -51.95 -2.87
N LEU A 166 -13.03 -51.79 -1.55
CA LEU A 166 -13.99 -51.05 -0.73
C LEU A 166 -13.67 -49.56 -0.78
N VAL A 167 -14.67 -48.75 -1.12
CA VAL A 167 -14.57 -47.28 -1.14
C VAL A 167 -15.67 -46.70 -0.27
N LEU A 168 -15.29 -45.89 0.72
CA LEU A 168 -16.19 -45.13 1.58
C LEU A 168 -15.98 -43.65 1.28
N VAL A 169 -17.07 -42.96 0.92
CA VAL A 169 -17.07 -41.53 0.58
C VAL A 169 -17.95 -40.81 1.58
N HIS A 170 -17.43 -39.75 2.18
CA HIS A 170 -18.18 -38.87 3.09
C HIS A 170 -18.11 -37.42 2.59
N PRO A 171 -19.24 -36.78 2.26
CA PRO A 171 -19.24 -35.39 1.83
C PRO A 171 -18.85 -34.47 3.00
N ILE A 172 -18.02 -33.47 2.71
CA ILE A 172 -17.70 -32.37 3.61
C ILE A 172 -18.78 -31.32 3.34
N GLY A 173 -19.58 -30.96 4.35
CA GLY A 173 -20.59 -29.90 4.22
C GLY A 173 -19.95 -28.58 3.78
N ALA A 174 -20.69 -27.75 3.02
CA ALA A 174 -20.19 -26.57 2.30
C ALA A 174 -19.51 -25.46 3.14
N THR A 175 -19.37 -25.64 4.46
CA THR A 175 -18.80 -24.67 5.40
C THR A 175 -17.64 -25.21 6.26
N ALA A 176 -17.14 -26.43 6.00
CA ALA A 176 -16.05 -27.00 6.82
C ALA A 176 -14.75 -27.21 6.00
N THR A 177 -13.71 -26.44 6.31
CA THR A 177 -12.33 -26.75 5.87
C THR A 177 -11.69 -27.66 6.91
N LEU A 178 -11.18 -28.84 6.49
CA LEU A 178 -10.65 -29.85 7.41
C LEU A 178 -9.21 -29.50 7.81
N THR A 179 -9.04 -28.61 8.80
CA THR A 179 -7.72 -28.16 9.25
C THR A 179 -7.06 -29.13 10.24
N LYS A 180 -7.85 -29.87 11.05
CA LYS A 180 -7.40 -30.98 11.93
C LYS A 180 -8.53 -32.00 12.16
N GLY A 181 -8.22 -33.30 12.21
CA GLY A 181 -9.20 -34.35 12.53
C GLY A 181 -8.58 -35.65 13.04
N ARG A 182 -9.36 -36.47 13.77
CA ARG A 182 -8.99 -37.84 14.16
C ARG A 182 -9.86 -38.85 13.42
N ILE A 183 -9.23 -39.87 12.84
CA ILE A 183 -9.93 -41.07 12.35
C ILE A 183 -9.64 -42.21 13.33
N GLN A 184 -10.68 -42.79 13.93
CA GLN A 184 -10.56 -43.98 14.78
C GLN A 184 -11.09 -45.22 14.07
N LEU A 185 -10.32 -46.31 14.12
CA LEU A 185 -10.71 -47.61 13.60
C LEU A 185 -10.86 -48.60 14.76
N TYR A 186 -12.05 -49.17 14.91
CA TYR A 186 -12.29 -50.25 15.86
C TYR A 186 -12.25 -51.60 15.14
N ALA A 187 -11.51 -52.57 15.69
CA ALA A 187 -11.65 -53.98 15.31
C ALA A 187 -12.32 -54.73 16.47
N GLY A 188 -13.57 -55.13 16.28
CA GLY A 188 -14.27 -56.00 17.22
C GLY A 188 -13.65 -57.40 17.25
N LYS A 189 -13.65 -58.06 18.42
CA LYS A 189 -13.27 -59.47 18.52
C LYS A 189 -14.36 -60.34 17.89
N GLY A 190 -14.15 -60.84 16.68
CA GLY A 190 -14.98 -61.89 16.08
C GLY A 190 -14.73 -62.09 14.59
N THR A 191 -14.25 -63.29 14.22
CA THR A 191 -14.36 -63.92 12.88
C THR A 191 -14.21 -63.03 11.62
N SER A 192 -12.97 -62.92 11.09
CA SER A 192 -12.57 -62.75 9.65
C SER A 192 -13.39 -61.91 8.64
N LYS A 193 -14.35 -61.09 9.03
CA LYS A 193 -15.01 -60.06 8.20
C LYS A 193 -15.18 -58.80 9.04
N CYS A 194 -14.87 -57.65 8.45
CA CYS A 194 -15.15 -56.34 9.03
C CYS A 194 -16.60 -55.99 8.68
N ASP A 195 -17.54 -56.18 9.60
CA ASP A 195 -18.98 -56.02 9.30
C ASP A 195 -19.50 -54.57 9.38
N SER A 196 -18.72 -53.63 9.92
CA SER A 196 -18.99 -52.19 9.76
C SER A 196 -17.82 -51.34 10.26
N VAL A 197 -17.46 -50.29 9.52
CA VAL A 197 -16.58 -49.21 9.98
C VAL A 197 -17.48 -48.01 10.29
N GLN A 198 -17.54 -47.58 11.54
CA GLN A 198 -18.16 -46.30 11.92
C GLN A 198 -17.07 -45.23 12.02
N ALA A 199 -17.27 -44.12 11.33
CA ALA A 199 -16.47 -42.90 11.46
C ALA A 199 -17.35 -41.84 12.14
N THR A 200 -16.92 -41.35 13.29
CA THR A 200 -17.50 -40.18 13.96
C THR A 200 -16.52 -39.02 13.82
N CYS A 201 -16.98 -37.93 13.22
CA CYS A 201 -16.25 -36.67 13.18
C CYS A 201 -16.69 -35.85 14.39
N GLU A 202 -15.76 -35.64 15.33
CA GLU A 202 -15.91 -34.62 16.37
C GLU A 202 -15.16 -33.38 15.88
N VAL A 203 -15.88 -32.29 15.67
CA VAL A 203 -15.33 -30.97 15.35
C VAL A 203 -14.92 -30.34 16.69
N ASP A 204 -13.63 -30.31 16.98
CA ASP A 204 -13.11 -29.50 18.11
C ASP A 204 -13.13 -28.02 17.69
N ALA A 205 -13.57 -27.18 18.63
CA ALA A 205 -13.96 -25.78 18.43
C ALA A 205 -12.94 -24.95 17.62
N SER A 206 -13.46 -24.13 16.70
CA SER A 206 -12.74 -23.01 16.07
C SER A 206 -12.03 -22.18 17.15
N ASP A 207 -10.84 -21.64 16.85
CA ASP A 207 -10.20 -20.66 17.75
C ASP A 207 -11.16 -19.47 17.97
N PRO A 208 -11.18 -18.87 19.19
CA PRO A 208 -12.02 -17.70 19.45
C PRO A 208 -11.65 -16.54 18.52
N PRO A 209 -12.57 -15.59 18.28
CA PRO A 209 -12.30 -14.46 17.39
C PRO A 209 -11.20 -13.58 17.98
N VAL A 210 -10.38 -13.00 17.11
CA VAL A 210 -9.36 -12.01 17.44
C VAL A 210 -9.62 -10.79 16.59
N ALA A 211 -9.95 -9.68 17.25
CA ALA A 211 -10.08 -8.37 16.64
C ALA A 211 -8.74 -7.65 16.70
N ASN A 212 -8.19 -7.25 15.55
CA ASN A 212 -6.93 -6.53 15.44
C ASN A 212 -7.18 -5.01 15.41
N ALA A 213 -6.17 -4.23 15.77
CA ALA A 213 -6.30 -2.78 15.77
C ALA A 213 -6.34 -2.21 14.34
N ASP A 214 -7.18 -1.20 14.14
CA ASP A 214 -7.38 -0.50 12.88
C ASP A 214 -6.88 0.95 12.94
N GLY A 215 -6.46 1.44 11.79
CA GLY A 215 -6.11 2.85 11.57
C GLY A 215 -7.00 3.44 10.49
N ILE A 216 -7.65 4.56 10.78
CA ILE A 216 -8.44 5.32 9.82
C ILE A 216 -7.99 6.78 9.80
N SER A 217 -8.17 7.46 8.68
CA SER A 217 -8.05 8.92 8.65
C SER A 217 -9.15 9.55 7.83
N THR A 218 -9.46 10.80 8.16
CA THR A 218 -10.43 11.61 7.44
C THR A 218 -10.08 13.09 7.57
N SER A 219 -10.60 13.92 6.67
CA SER A 219 -10.53 15.36 6.84
C SER A 219 -11.56 15.82 7.87
N ALA A 220 -11.29 16.96 8.52
CA ALA A 220 -12.27 17.58 9.39
C ALA A 220 -13.64 17.71 8.68
N ASN A 221 -14.70 17.34 9.38
CA ASN A 221 -16.11 17.37 8.92
C ASN A 221 -16.49 16.32 7.87
N THR A 222 -15.60 15.37 7.55
CA THR A 222 -15.87 14.32 6.56
C THR A 222 -16.05 12.98 7.25
N ALA A 223 -17.17 12.32 7.02
CA ALA A 223 -17.38 10.95 7.48
C ALA A 223 -16.57 9.96 6.64
N VAL A 224 -16.08 8.89 7.27
CA VAL A 224 -15.38 7.79 6.62
C VAL A 224 -16.06 6.47 6.96
N THR A 225 -16.27 5.63 5.95
CA THR A 225 -16.81 4.27 6.13
C THR A 225 -15.73 3.27 5.78
N PHE A 226 -15.50 2.29 6.65
CA PHE A 226 -14.46 1.27 6.49
C PHE A 226 -14.95 -0.09 6.98
N SER A 227 -14.28 -1.17 6.56
CA SER A 227 -14.58 -2.53 7.04
C SER A 227 -13.58 -2.94 8.11
N PRO A 228 -13.96 -2.96 9.40
CA PRO A 228 -13.05 -3.32 10.48
C PRO A 228 -12.66 -4.80 10.45
N LEU A 229 -13.51 -5.69 9.91
CA LEU A 229 -13.26 -7.14 9.92
C LEU A 229 -12.12 -7.60 8.99
N ALA A 230 -11.55 -6.71 8.18
CA ALA A 230 -10.63 -7.06 7.11
C ALA A 230 -9.29 -7.66 7.60
N ASN A 231 -8.85 -7.27 8.79
CA ASN A 231 -7.62 -7.76 9.44
C ASN A 231 -7.90 -8.73 10.59
N ASP A 232 -9.17 -9.02 10.90
CA ASP A 232 -9.57 -9.88 12.02
C ASP A 232 -9.46 -11.37 11.69
N THR A 233 -9.36 -12.21 12.73
CA THR A 233 -9.28 -13.67 12.57
C THR A 233 -10.35 -14.39 13.37
N GLY A 234 -11.02 -15.36 12.74
CA GLY A 234 -12.12 -16.13 13.33
C GLY A 234 -13.03 -16.71 12.25
N VAL A 235 -13.95 -17.59 12.63
CA VAL A 235 -14.87 -18.24 11.69
C VAL A 235 -16.26 -17.62 11.82
N GLY A 236 -16.81 -17.12 10.71
CA GLY A 236 -18.15 -16.52 10.68
C GLY A 236 -18.24 -15.22 11.48
N LEU A 237 -17.20 -14.37 11.38
CA LEU A 237 -17.17 -13.08 12.04
C LEU A 237 -18.29 -12.17 11.52
N ALA A 238 -18.94 -11.47 12.44
CA ALA A 238 -19.89 -10.41 12.17
C ALA A 238 -19.64 -9.25 13.13
N LEU A 239 -19.97 -8.04 12.69
CA LEU A 239 -19.86 -6.84 13.52
C LEU A 239 -21.02 -6.81 14.53
N ASP A 240 -20.70 -6.76 15.82
CA ASP A 240 -21.66 -6.75 16.94
C ASP A 240 -21.69 -5.37 17.66
N GLY A 241 -21.41 -4.31 16.89
CA GLY A 241 -21.60 -2.92 17.29
C GLY A 241 -20.33 -2.17 17.72
N ILE A 242 -20.54 -0.94 18.21
CA ILE A 242 -19.49 -0.09 18.78
C ILE A 242 -19.42 -0.31 20.29
N ALA A 243 -18.25 -0.71 20.79
CA ALA A 243 -18.00 -1.05 22.19
C ALA A 243 -17.67 0.18 23.05
N SER A 244 -16.96 1.16 22.49
CA SER A 244 -16.75 2.46 23.11
C SER A 244 -16.85 3.56 22.06
N SER A 245 -17.51 4.67 22.40
CA SER A 245 -17.61 5.82 21.50
C SER A 245 -16.30 6.61 21.44
N PRO A 246 -16.02 7.28 20.30
CA PRO A 246 -14.94 8.24 20.19
C PRO A 246 -15.17 9.52 21.02
N ASP A 247 -14.09 10.20 21.40
CA ASP A 247 -14.14 11.43 22.22
C ASP A 247 -14.50 12.67 21.38
N HIS A 248 -14.14 12.68 20.10
CA HIS A 248 -14.26 13.82 19.19
C HIS A 248 -14.96 13.47 17.87
N GLY A 249 -15.89 12.51 17.93
CA GLY A 249 -16.70 12.09 16.79
C GLY A 249 -17.89 11.22 17.20
N SER A 250 -18.40 10.48 16.22
CA SER A 250 -19.37 9.41 16.43
C SER A 250 -19.01 8.23 15.52
N ALA A 251 -19.24 7.01 16.00
CA ALA A 251 -19.06 5.79 15.22
C ALA A 251 -20.37 5.00 15.19
N VAL A 252 -20.72 4.47 14.02
CA VAL A 252 -21.93 3.67 13.79
C VAL A 252 -21.54 2.37 13.09
N ALA A 253 -21.93 1.24 13.67
CA ALA A 253 -21.86 -0.05 13.00
C ALA A 253 -23.06 -0.21 12.04
N ASN A 254 -22.77 -0.51 10.78
CA ASN A 254 -23.76 -0.64 9.72
C ASN A 254 -24.19 -2.11 9.54
N ALA A 255 -25.31 -2.33 8.85
CA ALA A 255 -25.88 -3.66 8.64
C ALA A 255 -25.07 -4.56 7.67
N ASP A 256 -24.10 -3.98 6.96
CA ASP A 256 -23.20 -4.64 6.00
C ASP A 256 -21.81 -4.93 6.59
N ASP A 257 -21.71 -4.97 7.92
CA ASP A 257 -20.46 -5.17 8.68
C ASP A 257 -19.38 -4.09 8.47
N THR A 258 -19.77 -2.90 8.00
CA THR A 258 -18.91 -1.72 7.97
C THR A 258 -19.12 -0.81 9.19
N VAL A 259 -18.16 0.08 9.47
CA VAL A 259 -18.29 1.15 10.45
C VAL A 259 -18.19 2.51 9.75
N THR A 260 -19.12 3.41 10.04
CA THR A 260 -19.04 4.82 9.65
C THR A 260 -18.60 5.66 10.85
N TYR A 261 -17.44 6.30 10.74
CA TYR A 261 -16.93 7.29 11.69
C TYR A 261 -17.19 8.71 11.16
N THR A 262 -17.77 9.58 11.97
CA THR A 262 -18.04 10.99 11.65
C THR A 262 -17.41 11.89 12.71
N PRO A 263 -16.37 12.68 12.39
CA PRO A 263 -15.77 13.63 13.32
C PRO A 263 -16.76 14.69 13.80
N VAL A 264 -16.55 15.23 15.01
CA VAL A 264 -17.19 16.46 15.45
C VAL A 264 -16.78 17.59 14.50
N ASN A 265 -17.75 18.41 14.11
CA ASN A 265 -17.52 19.52 13.20
C ASN A 265 -16.45 20.48 13.77
N GLY A 266 -15.38 20.69 13.01
CA GLY A 266 -14.24 21.55 13.35
C GLY A 266 -13.12 20.85 14.12
N TYR A 267 -13.25 19.57 14.48
CA TYR A 267 -12.20 18.85 15.18
C TYR A 267 -11.06 18.44 14.24
N VAL A 268 -9.82 18.58 14.72
CA VAL A 268 -8.57 18.18 14.07
C VAL A 268 -7.68 17.61 15.17
N GLY A 269 -7.15 16.41 14.97
CA GLY A 269 -6.39 15.68 15.99
C GLY A 269 -6.70 14.17 15.97
N PRO A 270 -6.03 13.40 16.84
CA PRO A 270 -6.29 11.97 16.99
C PRO A 270 -7.58 11.73 17.77
N ASP A 271 -8.31 10.69 17.39
CA ASP A 271 -9.44 10.15 18.13
C ASP A 271 -9.33 8.62 18.18
N HIS A 272 -10.08 7.97 19.06
CA HIS A 272 -10.02 6.51 19.19
C HIS A 272 -11.35 5.95 19.67
N PHE A 273 -11.70 4.75 19.20
CA PHE A 273 -12.90 4.04 19.64
C PHE A 273 -12.71 2.53 19.51
N ARG A 274 -13.62 1.73 20.07
CA ARG A 274 -13.58 0.27 19.94
C ARG A 274 -14.83 -0.27 19.29
N TYR A 275 -14.69 -1.28 18.46
CA TYR A 275 -15.81 -2.09 17.93
C TYR A 275 -15.79 -3.48 18.57
N ARG A 276 -16.94 -4.17 18.52
CA ARG A 276 -17.08 -5.55 18.97
C ARG A 276 -17.42 -6.43 17.79
N ILE A 277 -16.79 -7.60 17.73
CA ILE A 277 -17.11 -8.66 16.76
C ILE A 277 -17.64 -9.88 17.48
N ARG A 278 -18.43 -10.68 16.77
CA ARG A 278 -18.93 -11.97 17.24
C ARG A 278 -18.72 -13.05 16.19
N ASP A 279 -18.39 -14.27 16.62
CA ASP A 279 -18.27 -15.44 15.75
C ASP A 279 -19.56 -16.28 15.67
N ALA A 280 -19.54 -17.34 14.86
CA ALA A 280 -20.67 -18.26 14.70
C ALA A 280 -21.07 -18.98 16.01
N GLU A 281 -20.16 -19.07 16.97
CA GLU A 281 -20.36 -19.66 18.30
C GLU A 281 -20.75 -18.63 19.37
N SER A 282 -21.02 -17.38 18.99
CA SER A 282 -21.36 -16.27 19.89
C SER A 282 -20.27 -15.84 20.87
N ARG A 283 -19.00 -16.11 20.55
CA ARG A 283 -17.84 -15.58 21.28
C ARG A 283 -17.50 -14.20 20.73
N GLU A 284 -17.00 -13.33 21.60
CA GLU A 284 -16.79 -11.92 21.30
C GLU A 284 -15.33 -11.51 21.42
N ALA A 285 -14.92 -10.53 20.61
CA ALA A 285 -13.65 -9.81 20.73
C ALA A 285 -13.86 -8.32 20.45
N GLU A 286 -12.96 -7.47 20.96
CA GLU A 286 -12.97 -6.02 20.72
C GLU A 286 -11.69 -5.58 20.02
N GLY A 287 -11.83 -4.77 18.97
CA GLY A 287 -10.73 -4.16 18.23
C GLY A 287 -10.68 -2.65 18.48
N GLU A 288 -9.47 -2.09 18.55
CA GLU A 288 -9.25 -0.65 18.71
C GLU A 288 -9.09 0.04 17.37
N VAL A 289 -9.80 1.13 17.16
CA VAL A 289 -9.70 1.99 15.99
C VAL A 289 -9.02 3.28 16.40
N ASN A 290 -7.88 3.57 15.80
CA ASN A 290 -7.20 4.86 15.91
C ASN A 290 -7.56 5.73 14.71
N ALA A 291 -8.17 6.88 14.94
CA ALA A 291 -8.61 7.80 13.89
C ALA A 291 -7.74 9.07 13.87
N GLU A 292 -7.25 9.47 12.70
CA GLU A 292 -6.53 10.73 12.52
C GLU A 292 -7.36 11.73 11.71
N ILE A 293 -7.66 12.90 12.28
CA ILE A 293 -8.50 13.93 11.67
C ILE A 293 -7.63 15.13 11.29
N ALA A 294 -7.46 15.39 10.01
CA ALA A 294 -6.53 16.42 9.49
C ALA A 294 -7.23 17.73 9.09
N SER A 295 -6.51 18.85 9.24
CA SER A 295 -6.91 20.15 8.69
C SER A 295 -6.51 20.23 7.21
N GLY A 296 -7.48 20.07 6.30
CA GLY A 296 -7.22 20.01 4.85
C GLY A 296 -7.03 18.60 4.31
N PRO A 297 -6.77 18.44 3.01
CA PRO A 297 -6.52 17.13 2.43
C PRO A 297 -5.03 16.79 2.60
N PRO A 298 -4.71 15.98 3.62
CA PRO A 298 -3.99 14.75 3.41
C PRO A 298 -4.97 13.62 3.73
N THR A 299 -5.50 13.02 2.68
CA THR A 299 -6.12 11.71 2.75
C THR A 299 -5.05 10.74 3.26
N ALA A 300 -5.32 9.85 4.21
CA ALA A 300 -4.41 8.70 4.46
C ALA A 300 -4.26 7.80 3.22
N PHE A 301 -4.78 8.23 2.08
CA PHE A 301 -4.89 7.49 0.85
C PHE A 301 -4.50 8.35 -0.35
N PHE A 302 -4.04 7.69 -1.40
CA PHE A 302 -3.65 8.30 -2.66
C PHE A 302 -4.88 8.89 -3.37
N GLY A 303 -4.77 10.12 -3.84
CA GLY A 303 -5.89 10.84 -4.43
C GLY A 303 -5.88 10.92 -5.95
N LEU A 304 -7.07 11.11 -6.53
CA LEU A 304 -7.26 11.33 -7.96
C LEU A 304 -7.99 12.66 -8.18
N GLY A 305 -7.61 13.39 -9.22
CA GLY A 305 -8.25 14.63 -9.61
C GLY A 305 -8.12 14.92 -11.09
N LEU A 306 -8.78 15.99 -11.52
CA LEU A 306 -8.75 16.41 -12.92
C LEU A 306 -8.83 17.92 -13.09
N ALA A 307 -8.46 18.38 -14.29
CA ALA A 307 -8.69 19.72 -14.76
C ALA A 307 -10.19 19.88 -14.97
N ASN A 308 -10.81 20.88 -14.35
CA ASN A 308 -12.24 21.07 -14.52
C ASN A 308 -12.61 22.53 -14.38
N SER A 309 -13.02 23.13 -15.51
CA SER A 309 -13.46 24.50 -15.51
C SER A 309 -14.78 24.65 -14.76
N PRO A 310 -15.16 25.87 -14.33
CA PRO A 310 -16.50 26.13 -13.81
C PRO A 310 -17.66 25.62 -14.66
N GLY A 311 -17.52 25.60 -15.99
CA GLY A 311 -18.56 25.11 -16.91
C GLY A 311 -18.79 23.62 -16.79
N ASP A 312 -17.75 22.87 -16.43
CA ASP A 312 -17.71 21.41 -16.53
C ASP A 312 -17.96 20.73 -15.18
N LEU A 313 -18.28 21.49 -14.13
CA LEU A 313 -18.50 20.92 -12.80
C LEU A 313 -19.63 19.89 -12.79
N SER A 314 -20.65 20.12 -13.63
CA SER A 314 -21.78 19.20 -13.75
C SER A 314 -21.33 17.81 -14.22
N TRP A 315 -20.34 17.73 -15.12
CA TRP A 315 -19.76 16.47 -15.54
C TRP A 315 -19.08 15.78 -14.36
N MET A 316 -18.21 16.49 -13.64
CA MET A 316 -17.45 15.92 -12.53
C MET A 316 -18.36 15.41 -11.40
N THR A 317 -19.39 16.18 -11.04
CA THR A 317 -20.38 15.82 -10.00
C THR A 317 -21.34 14.72 -10.43
N SER A 318 -21.63 14.57 -11.73
CA SER A 318 -22.50 13.51 -12.27
C SER A 318 -21.76 12.28 -12.79
N SER A 319 -20.42 12.31 -12.83
CA SER A 319 -19.56 11.24 -13.36
C SER A 319 -19.73 9.91 -12.62
N GLY A 320 -20.27 9.92 -11.40
CA GLY A 320 -20.51 8.74 -10.58
C GLY A 320 -19.26 8.20 -9.90
N VAL A 321 -18.16 8.96 -9.90
CA VAL A 321 -16.89 8.56 -9.28
C VAL A 321 -16.39 9.60 -8.27
N PRO A 322 -15.74 9.17 -7.18
CA PRO A 322 -15.29 10.09 -6.15
C PRO A 322 -13.95 10.73 -6.54
N TRP A 323 -13.97 12.02 -6.86
CA TRP A 323 -12.78 12.81 -7.09
C TRP A 323 -12.31 13.49 -5.81
N ASN A 324 -11.00 13.63 -5.58
CA ASN A 324 -10.48 14.38 -4.44
C ASN A 324 -10.07 15.79 -4.81
N TYR A 325 -9.46 15.96 -5.98
CA TYR A 325 -8.87 17.24 -6.39
C TYR A 325 -9.51 17.75 -7.66
N ARG A 326 -9.69 19.07 -7.70
CA ARG A 326 -10.15 19.79 -8.89
C ARG A 326 -9.16 20.90 -9.17
N TYR A 327 -8.53 20.89 -10.34
CA TYR A 327 -7.54 21.92 -10.69
C TYR A 327 -7.96 22.84 -11.83
N GLN A 328 -7.49 24.08 -11.75
CA GLN A 328 -7.77 25.14 -12.72
C GLN A 328 -6.53 26.03 -12.91
N TYR A 329 -6.24 26.37 -14.17
CA TYR A 329 -5.24 27.38 -14.49
C TYR A 329 -5.74 28.78 -14.15
N LEU A 330 -4.88 29.57 -13.52
CA LEU A 330 -4.97 31.02 -13.46
C LEU A 330 -3.91 31.55 -14.42
N ALA A 331 -4.35 32.18 -15.52
CA ALA A 331 -3.51 32.56 -16.67
C ALA A 331 -3.80 34.01 -17.12
N GLY A 332 -3.35 34.40 -18.33
CA GLY A 332 -3.58 35.72 -18.93
C GLY A 332 -2.56 36.82 -18.56
N GLY A 333 -1.62 36.52 -17.66
CA GLY A 333 -0.49 37.37 -17.32
C GLY A 333 -0.84 38.56 -16.43
N VAL A 334 0.16 39.06 -15.71
CA VAL A 334 0.04 40.34 -15.01
C VAL A 334 0.21 41.49 -15.98
N ASN A 335 -0.22 42.69 -15.60
CA ASN A 335 -0.08 43.94 -16.37
C ASN A 335 -0.65 43.94 -17.81
N THR A 336 -1.47 42.95 -18.18
CA THR A 336 -2.11 42.84 -19.50
C THR A 336 -3.53 43.42 -19.55
N GLY A 337 -4.17 43.60 -18.40
CA GLY A 337 -5.60 43.92 -18.29
C GLY A 337 -6.55 42.74 -18.53
N SER A 338 -6.02 41.58 -18.92
CA SER A 338 -6.80 40.37 -19.26
C SER A 338 -6.41 39.13 -18.44
N GLY A 339 -5.60 39.31 -17.40
CA GLY A 339 -5.20 38.26 -16.47
C GLY A 339 -6.36 37.73 -15.63
N TRP A 340 -6.14 36.60 -14.95
CA TRP A 340 -7.15 35.94 -14.12
C TRP A 340 -7.79 36.85 -13.07
N SER A 341 -7.05 37.85 -12.58
CA SER A 341 -7.55 38.82 -11.61
C SER A 341 -8.68 39.71 -12.17
N THR A 342 -8.88 39.75 -13.50
CA THR A 342 -9.94 40.53 -14.16
C THR A 342 -11.07 39.70 -14.75
N TRP A 343 -10.99 38.35 -14.75
CA TRP A 343 -12.02 37.48 -15.34
C TRP A 343 -13.41 37.65 -14.72
N ASN A 344 -13.47 38.02 -13.43
CA ASN A 344 -14.71 38.36 -12.74
C ASN A 344 -14.53 39.61 -11.87
N SER A 345 -15.65 40.27 -11.57
CA SER A 345 -15.71 41.46 -10.72
C SER A 345 -16.31 41.14 -9.34
N PRO A 346 -15.76 41.68 -8.23
CA PRO A 346 -14.54 42.50 -8.15
C PRO A 346 -13.26 41.70 -8.46
N ALA A 347 -12.10 42.36 -8.57
CA ALA A 347 -10.86 41.69 -8.94
C ALA A 347 -10.57 40.44 -8.08
N GLY A 348 -10.12 39.37 -8.75
CA GLY A 348 -9.86 38.05 -8.18
C GLY A 348 -11.11 37.26 -7.77
N GLN A 349 -12.32 37.72 -8.12
CA GLN A 349 -13.56 37.03 -7.74
C GLN A 349 -13.66 35.62 -8.32
N PHE A 350 -13.02 35.35 -9.44
CA PHE A 350 -12.94 34.01 -10.02
C PHE A 350 -12.36 33.00 -9.01
N ALA A 351 -11.23 33.34 -8.37
CA ALA A 351 -10.59 32.44 -7.41
C ALA A 351 -11.50 32.17 -6.21
N THR A 352 -12.20 33.19 -5.70
CA THR A 352 -13.19 33.05 -4.62
C THR A 352 -14.34 32.14 -5.03
N TYR A 353 -14.89 32.35 -6.24
CA TYR A 353 -15.94 31.48 -6.76
C TYR A 353 -15.46 30.03 -6.85
N TYR A 354 -14.29 29.82 -7.45
CA TYR A 354 -13.76 28.49 -7.73
C TYR A 354 -13.50 27.67 -6.46
N VAL A 355 -12.85 28.26 -5.44
CA VAL A 355 -12.58 27.54 -4.18
C VAL A 355 -13.86 27.17 -3.43
N ASN A 356 -14.84 28.08 -3.35
CA ASN A 356 -16.12 27.82 -2.70
C ASN A 356 -16.95 26.78 -3.46
N ASN A 357 -16.93 26.85 -4.79
CA ASN A 357 -17.68 25.93 -5.63
C ASN A 357 -17.06 24.51 -5.63
N SER A 358 -15.74 24.41 -5.56
CA SER A 358 -15.04 23.13 -5.39
C SER A 358 -15.34 22.51 -4.02
N ASP A 359 -15.26 23.29 -2.95
CA ASP A 359 -15.58 22.85 -1.58
C ASP A 359 -17.03 22.40 -1.43
N ALA A 360 -17.98 23.16 -2.01
CA ALA A 360 -19.39 22.79 -2.01
C ALA A 360 -19.66 21.46 -2.75
N ALA A 361 -18.79 21.09 -3.69
CA ALA A 361 -18.83 19.82 -4.41
C ALA A 361 -17.97 18.72 -3.75
N GLY A 362 -17.31 19.00 -2.63
CA GLY A 362 -16.46 18.05 -1.91
C GLY A 362 -15.04 17.89 -2.45
N TYR A 363 -14.56 18.81 -3.28
CA TYR A 363 -13.25 18.74 -3.93
C TYR A 363 -12.25 19.72 -3.32
N ALA A 364 -11.02 19.26 -3.14
CA ALA A 364 -9.89 20.09 -2.78
C ALA A 364 -9.49 20.98 -3.98
N PRO A 365 -9.55 22.31 -3.84
CA PRO A 365 -9.21 23.20 -4.93
C PRO A 365 -7.69 23.29 -5.13
N VAL A 366 -7.27 23.16 -6.38
CA VAL A 366 -5.89 23.33 -6.82
C VAL A 366 -5.85 24.43 -7.90
N PHE A 367 -4.92 25.38 -7.76
CA PHE A 367 -4.64 26.36 -8.81
C PHE A 367 -3.27 26.11 -9.43
N THR A 368 -3.21 26.08 -10.76
CA THR A 368 -1.94 26.27 -11.50
C THR A 368 -1.81 27.75 -11.82
N TYR A 369 -0.91 28.44 -11.13
CA TYR A 369 -0.67 29.88 -11.30
C TYR A 369 0.39 30.10 -12.38
N TYR A 370 -0.04 30.54 -13.56
CA TYR A 370 0.79 30.61 -14.77
C TYR A 370 0.74 32.01 -15.42
N GLN A 371 1.56 32.92 -14.89
CA GLN A 371 1.51 34.34 -15.23
C GLN A 371 2.73 34.86 -15.98
N ILE A 372 3.95 34.43 -15.67
CA ILE A 372 5.17 35.13 -16.13
C ILE A 372 5.22 35.20 -17.66
N VAL A 373 5.10 34.07 -18.36
CA VAL A 373 5.20 34.04 -19.83
C VAL A 373 4.05 34.79 -20.52
N HIS A 374 2.91 34.92 -19.86
CA HIS A 374 1.76 35.68 -20.35
C HIS A 374 1.83 37.18 -20.04
N SER A 375 2.77 37.61 -19.20
CA SER A 375 2.88 39.00 -18.77
C SER A 375 3.57 39.87 -19.82
N SER A 376 3.31 41.18 -19.80
CA SER A 376 4.09 42.13 -20.60
C SER A 376 5.45 42.39 -19.95
N PRO A 377 6.53 42.69 -20.72
CA PRO A 377 6.54 42.89 -22.17
C PRO A 377 6.45 41.58 -22.97
N ASN A 378 5.74 41.63 -24.10
CA ASN A 378 5.55 40.51 -25.03
C ASN A 378 4.82 39.28 -24.43
N PRO A 379 3.52 39.41 -24.14
CA PRO A 379 2.67 38.27 -23.75
C PRO A 379 2.80 37.10 -24.73
N GLY A 380 2.95 35.89 -24.20
CA GLY A 380 3.08 34.65 -24.98
C GLY A 380 4.51 34.32 -25.42
N ASN A 381 5.48 35.21 -25.21
CA ASN A 381 6.89 34.85 -25.39
C ASN A 381 7.34 33.90 -24.27
N GLU A 382 7.74 32.68 -24.64
CA GLU A 382 8.17 31.63 -23.71
C GLU A 382 9.49 31.93 -22.99
N ASN A 383 10.29 32.89 -23.44
CA ASN A 383 11.45 33.37 -22.68
C ASN A 383 10.99 34.29 -21.52
N PRO A 384 11.15 33.88 -20.25
CA PRO A 384 10.73 34.64 -19.09
C PRO A 384 11.75 35.72 -18.66
N ASP A 385 13.02 35.65 -19.06
CA ASP A 385 14.10 36.51 -18.52
C ASP A 385 13.82 38.02 -18.66
N PRO A 386 13.29 38.53 -19.80
CA PRO A 386 12.94 39.94 -19.93
C PRO A 386 11.81 40.40 -18.99
N LYS A 387 10.95 39.47 -18.55
CA LYS A 387 9.84 39.74 -17.62
C LYS A 387 10.32 39.65 -16.17
N LEU A 388 11.11 38.61 -15.86
CA LEU A 388 11.71 38.39 -14.55
C LEU A 388 12.61 39.56 -14.12
N THR A 389 13.34 40.18 -15.06
CA THR A 389 14.23 41.31 -14.76
C THR A 389 13.54 42.68 -14.85
N ASN A 390 12.27 42.73 -15.27
CA ASN A 390 11.51 43.98 -15.41
C ASN A 390 10.81 44.35 -14.10
N ALA A 391 11.26 45.43 -13.46
CA ALA A 391 10.74 45.87 -12.16
C ALA A 391 9.23 46.14 -12.15
N SER A 392 8.68 46.77 -13.20
CA SER A 392 7.24 47.05 -13.29
C SER A 392 6.41 45.77 -13.42
N THR A 393 6.91 44.81 -14.19
CA THR A 393 6.28 43.50 -14.38
C THR A 393 6.27 42.71 -13.08
N MET A 394 7.43 42.64 -12.41
CA MET A 394 7.50 41.93 -11.13
C MET A 394 6.73 42.64 -10.02
N ASN A 395 6.61 43.97 -10.02
CA ASN A 395 5.74 44.69 -9.11
C ASN A 395 4.28 44.25 -9.27
N ALA A 396 3.79 44.21 -10.52
CA ALA A 396 2.46 43.73 -10.84
C ALA A 396 2.29 42.24 -10.48
N TYR A 397 3.33 41.43 -10.69
CA TYR A 397 3.35 40.02 -10.32
C TYR A 397 3.13 39.81 -8.82
N TYR A 398 3.88 40.51 -7.96
CA TYR A 398 3.71 40.37 -6.52
C TYR A 398 2.37 40.93 -6.03
N ALA A 399 1.84 41.98 -6.66
CA ALA A 399 0.51 42.49 -6.35
C ALA A 399 -0.60 41.48 -6.69
N ASP A 400 -0.49 40.82 -7.86
CA ASP A 400 -1.42 39.79 -8.32
C ASP A 400 -1.31 38.50 -7.48
N TRP A 401 -0.09 38.08 -7.15
CA TRP A 401 0.18 36.98 -6.22
C TRP A 401 -0.43 37.25 -4.83
N LYS A 402 -0.23 38.46 -4.29
CA LYS A 402 -0.84 38.88 -3.03
C LYS A 402 -2.37 38.83 -3.10
N LEU A 403 -2.97 39.27 -4.21
CA LEU A 403 -4.41 39.19 -4.41
C LEU A 403 -4.89 37.74 -4.33
N LEU A 404 -4.22 36.79 -5.01
CA LEU A 404 -4.56 35.37 -4.91
C LEU A 404 -4.47 34.86 -3.47
N MET A 405 -3.38 35.18 -2.78
CA MET A 405 -3.21 34.78 -1.37
C MET A 405 -4.34 35.35 -0.50
N GLN A 406 -4.74 36.61 -0.69
CA GLN A 406 -5.86 37.18 0.06
C GLN A 406 -7.18 36.46 -0.22
N LYS A 407 -7.44 36.06 -1.48
CA LYS A 407 -8.67 35.31 -1.83
C LYS A 407 -8.67 33.91 -1.23
N CYS A 408 -7.56 33.17 -1.36
CA CYS A 408 -7.43 31.82 -0.79
C CYS A 408 -7.39 31.87 0.74
N GLY A 409 -6.76 32.87 1.34
CA GLY A 409 -6.73 33.10 2.78
C GLY A 409 -8.12 33.34 3.36
N ALA A 410 -8.94 34.17 2.69
CA ALA A 410 -10.31 34.43 3.08
C ALA A 410 -11.23 33.19 3.00
N PHE A 411 -10.91 32.21 2.14
CA PHE A 411 -11.63 30.94 2.08
C PHE A 411 -11.41 30.08 3.33
N GLY A 412 -10.25 30.20 3.99
CA GLY A 412 -10.00 29.61 5.31
C GLY A 412 -9.83 28.09 5.37
N LYS A 413 -10.16 27.36 4.29
CA LYS A 413 -9.89 25.92 4.14
C LYS A 413 -8.71 25.66 3.20
N PRO A 414 -8.13 24.45 3.20
CA PRO A 414 -6.88 24.25 2.47
C PRO A 414 -7.02 24.32 0.94
N VAL A 415 -6.01 24.94 0.32
CA VAL A 415 -5.91 25.17 -1.13
C VAL A 415 -4.47 24.83 -1.54
N ILE A 416 -4.31 24.19 -2.69
CA ILE A 416 -2.97 23.95 -3.27
C ILE A 416 -2.75 24.98 -4.38
N VAL A 417 -1.57 25.62 -4.38
CA VAL A 417 -1.15 26.51 -5.47
C VAL A 417 0.15 25.99 -6.06
N HIS A 418 0.04 25.48 -7.28
CA HIS A 418 1.12 25.05 -8.14
C HIS A 418 1.66 26.27 -8.90
N VAL A 419 2.94 26.59 -8.71
CA VAL A 419 3.48 27.92 -9.07
C VAL A 419 4.34 27.84 -10.32
N GLU A 420 3.91 28.56 -11.35
CA GLU A 420 4.65 28.82 -12.59
C GLU A 420 5.22 27.53 -13.21
N PRO A 421 4.37 26.70 -13.85
CA PRO A 421 4.85 25.55 -14.60
C PRO A 421 5.94 25.95 -15.59
N ASP A 422 6.89 25.04 -15.80
CA ASP A 422 8.12 25.18 -16.60
C ASP A 422 9.12 26.27 -16.17
N LEU A 423 8.73 27.25 -15.36
CA LEU A 423 9.60 28.38 -15.01
C LEU A 423 10.84 27.94 -14.24
N TRP A 424 10.67 27.10 -13.22
CA TRP A 424 11.78 26.64 -12.38
C TRP A 424 12.77 25.80 -13.18
N ALA A 425 12.26 24.95 -14.06
CA ALA A 425 13.05 24.13 -14.97
C ALA A 425 13.79 25.02 -15.99
N TYR A 426 13.14 26.03 -16.56
CA TYR A 426 13.79 27.02 -17.43
C TYR A 426 14.94 27.72 -16.70
N MET A 427 14.71 28.15 -15.46
CA MET A 427 15.73 28.84 -14.66
C MET A 427 16.95 27.95 -14.43
N GLN A 428 16.74 26.69 -14.04
CA GLN A 428 17.83 25.74 -13.85
C GLN A 428 18.57 25.43 -15.16
N LEU A 429 17.83 25.16 -16.24
CA LEU A 429 18.39 24.82 -17.55
C LEU A 429 19.31 25.93 -18.08
N ASN A 430 18.84 27.18 -18.02
CA ASN A 430 19.51 28.30 -18.68
C ASN A 430 20.53 29.02 -17.78
N HIS A 431 20.40 28.91 -16.45
CA HIS A 431 21.27 29.62 -15.49
C HIS A 431 22.05 28.69 -14.55
N GLY A 432 21.88 27.38 -14.71
CA GLY A 432 22.57 26.33 -13.96
C GLY A 432 21.92 25.97 -12.62
N ASP A 433 22.53 25.00 -11.92
CA ASP A 433 21.96 24.40 -10.70
C ASP A 433 21.95 25.33 -9.47
N ASN A 434 22.55 26.53 -9.56
CA ASN A 434 22.53 27.50 -8.47
C ASN A 434 21.46 28.58 -8.74
N PRO A 435 20.36 28.62 -7.97
CA PRO A 435 19.29 29.61 -8.19
C PRO A 435 19.72 31.05 -7.95
N ALA A 436 20.89 31.30 -7.34
CA ALA A 436 21.45 32.64 -7.23
C ALA A 436 21.92 33.23 -8.58
N ASN A 437 22.12 32.38 -9.60
CA ASN A 437 22.59 32.80 -10.93
C ASN A 437 21.47 33.44 -11.78
N THR A 438 20.23 33.03 -11.58
CA THR A 438 19.08 33.61 -12.30
C THR A 438 18.75 34.97 -11.70
N SER A 439 18.83 36.03 -12.49
CA SER A 439 18.43 37.37 -12.07
C SER A 439 16.91 37.52 -12.10
N VAL A 440 16.33 37.96 -10.99
CA VAL A 440 14.89 38.26 -10.86
C VAL A 440 14.73 39.58 -10.11
N SER A 441 13.84 40.45 -10.57
CA SER A 441 13.52 41.70 -9.88
C SER A 441 12.62 41.40 -8.68
N VAL A 442 13.20 41.42 -7.48
CA VAL A 442 12.53 41.10 -6.22
C VAL A 442 12.50 42.34 -5.34
N SER A 443 13.61 42.68 -4.67
CA SER A 443 13.76 43.95 -3.96
C SER A 443 13.79 45.15 -4.90
N SER A 444 14.29 44.97 -6.13
CA SER A 444 14.27 46.01 -7.16
C SER A 444 12.90 46.20 -7.83
N SER A 445 11.92 45.35 -7.55
CA SER A 445 10.56 45.49 -8.11
C SER A 445 9.82 46.71 -7.57
N GLY A 446 10.26 47.25 -6.43
CA GLY A 446 9.55 48.30 -5.70
C GLY A 446 8.31 47.81 -4.96
N PHE A 447 8.01 46.51 -4.94
CA PHE A 447 6.94 45.95 -4.13
C PHE A 447 7.39 45.82 -2.67
N SER A 448 6.73 46.55 -1.77
CA SER A 448 7.20 46.71 -0.38
C SER A 448 7.42 45.39 0.37
N GLU A 449 6.54 44.40 0.21
CA GLU A 449 6.65 43.10 0.88
C GLU A 449 7.73 42.18 0.29
N ALA A 450 8.27 42.52 -0.89
CA ALA A 450 9.39 41.82 -1.53
C ALA A 450 10.75 42.50 -1.26
N ALA A 451 10.77 43.68 -0.63
CA ALA A 451 11.96 44.51 -0.48
C ALA A 451 13.11 43.86 0.33
N GLY A 452 12.80 42.88 1.20
CA GLY A 452 13.77 42.20 2.04
C GLY A 452 14.52 41.03 1.38
N PHE A 453 14.20 40.69 0.13
CA PHE A 453 14.72 39.50 -0.53
C PHE A 453 15.71 39.83 -1.67
N ALA A 454 16.60 38.90 -1.97
CA ALA A 454 17.63 39.06 -2.99
C ALA A 454 17.02 39.11 -4.41
N ASN A 455 17.66 39.84 -5.33
CA ASN A 455 17.22 39.94 -6.74
C ASN A 455 17.66 38.72 -7.57
N ASN A 456 17.21 37.52 -7.17
CA ASN A 456 17.48 36.26 -7.85
C ASN A 456 16.35 35.25 -7.63
N ALA A 457 16.43 34.07 -8.25
CA ALA A 457 15.38 33.05 -8.14
C ALA A 457 15.15 32.57 -6.69
N ALA A 458 16.19 32.50 -5.86
CA ALA A 458 16.04 32.17 -4.44
C ALA A 458 15.25 33.26 -3.69
N GLY A 459 15.57 34.53 -3.91
CA GLY A 459 14.80 35.63 -3.31
C GLY A 459 13.36 35.72 -3.83
N PHE A 460 13.14 35.37 -5.11
CA PHE A 460 11.81 35.27 -5.70
C PHE A 460 10.96 34.22 -4.97
N ALA A 461 11.47 32.99 -4.88
CA ALA A 461 10.87 31.89 -4.12
C ALA A 461 10.52 32.28 -2.67
N GLN A 462 11.47 32.92 -1.98
CA GLN A 462 11.31 33.36 -0.59
C GLN A 462 10.25 34.46 -0.45
N ALA A 463 10.19 35.42 -1.38
CA ALA A 463 9.17 36.47 -1.39
C ALA A 463 7.77 35.88 -1.55
N LEU A 464 7.58 34.92 -2.47
CA LEU A 464 6.28 34.25 -2.65
C LEU A 464 5.82 33.52 -1.39
N ALA A 465 6.74 32.77 -0.77
CA ALA A 465 6.45 32.07 0.49
C ALA A 465 6.14 33.05 1.64
N SER A 466 6.85 34.17 1.73
CA SER A 466 6.62 35.20 2.75
C SER A 466 5.24 35.86 2.62
N ILE A 467 4.85 36.23 1.40
CA ILE A 467 3.51 36.79 1.13
C ILE A 467 2.43 35.75 1.46
N ARG A 468 2.62 34.48 1.07
CA ARG A 468 1.70 33.39 1.44
C ARG A 468 1.57 33.24 2.95
N ASN A 469 2.68 33.22 3.69
CA ASN A 469 2.66 33.09 5.16
C ASN A 469 1.91 34.24 5.85
N THR A 470 1.88 35.41 5.22
CA THR A 470 1.18 36.59 5.75
C THR A 470 -0.33 36.53 5.51
N TYR A 471 -0.74 36.09 4.32
CA TYR A 471 -2.14 36.24 3.88
C TYR A 471 -2.92 34.93 3.79
N ALA A 472 -2.26 33.77 3.69
CA ALA A 472 -2.90 32.50 3.34
C ALA A 472 -2.14 31.29 3.92
N THR A 473 -2.11 31.16 5.25
CA THR A 473 -1.46 30.01 5.91
C THR A 473 -2.11 28.66 5.58
N ASN A 474 -3.36 28.67 5.14
CA ASN A 474 -4.11 27.53 4.61
C ASN A 474 -3.68 27.11 3.19
N VAL A 475 -2.85 27.90 2.49
CA VAL A 475 -2.36 27.56 1.15
C VAL A 475 -1.08 26.74 1.25
N THR A 476 -1.05 25.60 0.57
CA THR A 476 0.16 24.80 0.32
C THR A 476 0.74 25.18 -1.04
N LEU A 477 1.98 25.68 -1.05
CA LEU A 477 2.70 26.00 -2.27
C LEU A 477 3.39 24.75 -2.83
N ALA A 478 3.35 24.60 -4.15
CA ALA A 478 3.99 23.51 -4.86
C ALA A 478 4.98 24.00 -5.92
N TRP A 479 6.18 23.43 -5.92
CA TRP A 479 7.15 23.62 -7.00
C TRP A 479 6.68 22.88 -8.25
N HIS A 480 7.07 23.36 -9.42
CA HIS A 480 6.97 22.57 -10.64
C HIS A 480 8.34 21.95 -10.98
N ALA A 481 8.37 20.64 -11.21
CA ALA A 481 9.57 19.85 -11.44
C ALA A 481 9.47 19.12 -12.78
N SER A 482 10.04 19.73 -13.82
CA SER A 482 10.04 19.17 -15.16
C SER A 482 11.22 18.22 -15.39
N ALA A 483 10.98 17.13 -16.11
CA ALA A 483 11.95 16.09 -16.43
C ALA A 483 13.19 16.58 -17.22
N TRP A 484 13.08 17.73 -17.90
CA TRP A 484 14.10 18.32 -18.74
C TRP A 484 14.95 19.40 -18.05
N ALA A 485 14.61 19.79 -16.81
CA ALA A 485 15.21 20.92 -16.09
C ALA A 485 16.76 20.89 -16.04
N THR A 486 17.34 19.68 -16.03
CA THR A 486 18.78 19.45 -15.91
C THR A 486 19.55 19.50 -17.23
N GLY A 487 18.88 19.78 -18.35
CA GLY A 487 19.46 19.80 -19.72
C GLY A 487 19.56 18.42 -20.38
N ILE A 488 19.07 17.38 -19.70
CA ILE A 488 18.83 16.05 -20.24
C ILE A 488 17.38 15.76 -19.92
N ASP A 489 16.57 15.55 -20.95
CA ASP A 489 15.18 15.17 -20.79
C ASP A 489 15.11 13.70 -20.38
N LEU A 490 14.59 13.42 -19.18
CA LEU A 490 14.47 12.05 -18.69
C LEU A 490 13.57 11.18 -19.59
N ILE A 491 12.53 11.78 -20.17
CA ILE A 491 11.52 11.11 -20.99
C ILE A 491 12.08 10.87 -22.40
N LEU A 492 12.81 11.84 -22.95
CA LEU A 492 13.25 11.78 -24.37
C LEU A 492 14.71 11.34 -24.57
N ASN A 493 15.55 11.40 -23.54
CA ASN A 493 17.00 11.20 -23.67
C ASN A 493 17.61 10.15 -22.73
N ASN A 494 16.80 9.41 -21.96
CA ASN A 494 17.23 8.30 -21.08
C ASN A 494 18.39 8.65 -20.14
N GLY A 495 18.29 9.78 -19.44
CA GLY A 495 19.23 10.15 -18.38
C GLY A 495 19.14 9.27 -17.12
N ASP A 496 20.18 9.28 -16.29
CA ASP A 496 20.15 8.57 -14.99
C ASP A 496 19.19 9.29 -14.02
N PRO A 497 18.05 8.67 -13.63
CA PRO A 497 17.04 9.32 -12.80
C PRO A 497 17.55 9.74 -11.42
N VAL A 498 18.55 9.05 -10.86
CA VAL A 498 19.12 9.40 -9.56
C VAL A 498 20.03 10.61 -9.67
N VAL A 499 20.85 10.67 -10.72
CA VAL A 499 21.76 11.81 -10.93
C VAL A 499 20.95 13.07 -11.23
N LEU A 500 20.00 13.00 -12.16
CA LEU A 500 19.17 14.14 -12.52
C LEU A 500 18.28 14.57 -11.35
N GLY A 501 17.71 13.61 -10.61
CA GLY A 501 16.87 13.88 -9.45
C GLY A 501 17.63 14.62 -8.34
N ASN A 502 18.86 14.19 -8.03
CA ASN A 502 19.69 14.88 -7.03
C ASN A 502 20.06 16.32 -7.43
N ARG A 503 20.28 16.58 -8.73
CA ARG A 503 20.56 17.94 -9.22
C ARG A 503 19.35 18.85 -9.01
N LEU A 504 18.16 18.41 -9.41
CA LEU A 504 16.93 19.20 -9.22
C LEU A 504 16.60 19.37 -7.72
N ALA A 505 16.76 18.32 -6.91
CA ALA A 505 16.57 18.41 -5.46
C ALA A 505 17.52 19.43 -4.81
N SER A 506 18.77 19.50 -5.26
CA SER A 506 19.76 20.49 -4.80
C SER A 506 19.34 21.91 -5.18
N PHE A 507 18.87 22.11 -6.41
CA PHE A 507 18.32 23.40 -6.87
C PHE A 507 17.15 23.85 -5.98
N PHE A 508 16.15 22.99 -5.74
CA PHE A 508 15.01 23.32 -4.86
C PHE A 508 15.40 23.55 -3.40
N THR A 509 16.39 22.82 -2.89
CA THR A 509 16.92 23.05 -1.54
C THR A 509 17.61 24.40 -1.45
N ALA A 510 18.36 24.80 -2.48
CA ALA A 510 19.05 26.08 -2.55
C ALA A 510 18.10 27.29 -2.71
N LEU A 511 16.87 27.10 -3.21
CA LEU A 511 15.84 28.15 -3.19
C LEU A 511 15.50 28.59 -1.76
N ASN A 512 15.68 27.69 -0.76
CA ASN A 512 15.46 27.96 0.65
C ASN A 512 14.11 28.67 0.94
N ALA A 513 13.03 28.11 0.36
CA ALA A 513 11.67 28.61 0.54
C ALA A 513 10.71 27.47 0.92
N ASN A 514 9.73 27.80 1.76
CA ASN A 514 8.78 26.83 2.31
C ASN A 514 7.65 26.50 1.33
N PHE A 515 7.96 25.63 0.36
CA PHE A 515 7.01 24.98 -0.54
C PHE A 515 6.87 23.52 -0.09
N GLY A 516 5.63 23.10 0.17
CA GLY A 516 5.31 21.83 0.82
C GLY A 516 5.13 20.66 -0.15
N LEU A 517 4.93 20.94 -1.43
CA LEU A 517 4.68 19.94 -2.48
C LEU A 517 5.58 20.17 -3.70
N ILE A 518 5.69 19.14 -4.54
CA ILE A 518 6.34 19.18 -5.84
C ILE A 518 5.40 18.56 -6.88
N PHE A 519 5.17 19.25 -7.99
CA PHE A 519 4.36 18.78 -9.10
C PHE A 519 5.29 18.29 -10.22
N PHE A 520 4.95 17.15 -10.81
CA PHE A 520 5.70 16.55 -11.91
C PHE A 520 4.77 16.26 -13.09
N ASP A 521 5.16 16.71 -14.28
CA ASP A 521 4.46 16.51 -15.54
C ASP A 521 5.01 15.30 -16.29
N PRO A 522 4.23 14.21 -16.43
CA PRO A 522 4.65 13.11 -17.28
C PRO A 522 4.59 13.48 -18.76
N SER A 523 3.65 14.36 -19.18
CA SER A 523 3.74 15.24 -20.37
C SER A 523 2.41 16.00 -20.54
N ASP A 524 2.42 17.13 -21.23
CA ASP A 524 1.27 18.04 -21.38
C ASP A 524 0.24 17.64 -22.48
N ARG A 525 0.50 16.60 -23.28
CA ARG A 525 -0.37 16.11 -24.36
C ARG A 525 -0.28 14.60 -24.54
N ASP A 526 -1.27 14.01 -25.21
CA ASP A 526 -1.26 12.59 -25.56
C ASP A 526 -0.08 12.24 -26.49
N ALA A 527 0.49 11.04 -26.32
CA ALA A 527 1.58 10.53 -27.14
C ALA A 527 1.20 10.46 -28.63
N GLY A 528 -0.05 10.12 -28.93
CA GLY A 528 -0.60 10.21 -30.29
C GLY A 528 -0.58 11.64 -30.84
N PHE A 529 -0.85 12.66 -30.02
CA PHE A 529 -0.78 14.05 -30.47
C PHE A 529 0.64 14.41 -30.92
N TYR A 530 1.65 14.10 -30.10
CA TYR A 530 3.04 14.32 -30.47
C TYR A 530 3.43 13.58 -31.75
N GLN A 531 2.99 12.33 -31.88
CA GLN A 531 3.32 11.52 -33.04
C GLN A 531 2.71 12.04 -34.33
N TYR A 532 1.44 12.42 -34.31
CA TYR A 532 0.70 12.72 -35.55
C TYR A 532 0.65 14.22 -35.87
N ILE A 533 0.66 15.09 -34.86
CA ILE A 533 0.68 16.55 -35.05
C ILE A 533 2.10 17.11 -35.08
N TYR A 534 2.96 16.67 -34.15
CA TYR A 534 4.35 17.17 -34.09
C TYR A 534 5.36 16.28 -34.84
N GLY A 535 4.95 15.08 -35.27
CA GLY A 535 5.79 14.22 -36.09
C GLY A 535 7.00 13.65 -35.35
N ASP A 536 6.91 13.45 -34.04
CA ASP A 536 8.03 13.00 -33.20
C ASP A 536 8.43 11.52 -33.42
N GLY A 537 7.70 10.79 -34.26
CA GLY A 537 7.95 9.38 -34.56
C GLY A 537 7.51 8.42 -33.45
N GLY A 538 6.75 8.89 -32.46
CA GLY A 538 6.30 8.10 -31.31
C GLY A 538 7.24 8.14 -30.10
N ALA A 539 8.07 9.18 -29.97
CA ALA A 539 9.05 9.31 -28.89
C ALA A 539 8.40 9.48 -27.50
N HIS A 540 7.16 9.98 -27.44
CA HIS A 540 6.42 10.17 -26.18
C HIS A 540 5.61 8.95 -25.72
N TRP A 541 5.66 7.82 -26.44
CA TRP A 541 5.03 6.59 -25.95
C TRP A 541 5.88 5.95 -24.86
N TRP A 542 5.30 5.78 -23.66
CA TRP A 542 6.02 5.12 -22.57
C TRP A 542 6.16 3.62 -22.79
N ASP A 543 7.32 3.09 -22.45
CA ASP A 543 7.47 1.69 -22.08
C ASP A 543 7.63 1.52 -20.55
N ASN A 544 7.84 0.27 -20.13
CA ASN A 544 8.01 -0.02 -18.69
C ASN A 544 9.29 0.57 -18.09
N ALA A 545 10.33 0.79 -18.90
CA ALA A 545 11.56 1.42 -18.44
C ALA A 545 11.32 2.91 -18.17
N ASP A 546 10.60 3.60 -19.06
CA ASP A 546 10.22 5.02 -18.86
C ASP A 546 9.41 5.19 -17.57
N PHE A 547 8.38 4.35 -17.39
CA PHE A 547 7.52 4.36 -16.21
C PHE A 547 8.31 4.19 -14.89
N VAL A 548 9.27 3.27 -14.88
CA VAL A 548 10.12 3.00 -13.70
C VAL A 548 11.16 4.11 -13.50
N SER A 549 11.75 4.62 -14.57
CA SER A 549 12.74 5.69 -14.54
C SER A 549 12.15 6.98 -13.97
N PHE A 550 10.97 7.38 -14.45
CA PHE A 550 10.25 8.55 -13.97
C PHE A 550 9.89 8.42 -12.48
N ARG A 551 9.44 7.23 -12.04
CA ARG A 551 9.20 6.95 -10.62
C ARG A 551 10.47 7.11 -9.77
N GLN A 552 11.60 6.58 -10.24
CA GLN A 552 12.87 6.64 -9.51
C GLN A 552 13.40 8.08 -9.42
N TYR A 553 13.17 8.88 -10.46
CA TYR A 553 13.47 10.31 -10.46
C TYR A 553 12.67 11.05 -9.39
N ILE A 554 11.36 10.83 -9.35
CA ILE A 554 10.48 11.39 -8.31
C ILE A 554 10.93 10.93 -6.92
N GLN A 555 11.15 9.64 -6.72
CA GLN A 555 11.58 9.08 -5.42
C GLN A 555 12.89 9.69 -4.93
N THR A 556 13.82 9.95 -5.85
CA THR A 556 15.09 10.60 -5.51
C THR A 556 14.84 12.02 -5.01
N ILE A 557 13.98 12.78 -5.69
CA ILE A 557 13.69 14.16 -5.34
C ILE A 557 12.89 14.25 -4.03
N THR A 558 11.82 13.46 -3.88
CA THR A 558 10.99 13.46 -2.66
C THR A 558 11.81 13.01 -1.45
N GLY A 559 12.67 11.99 -1.61
CA GLY A 559 13.59 11.52 -0.57
C GLY A 559 14.63 12.56 -0.17
N ALA A 560 15.25 13.25 -1.14
CA ALA A 560 16.26 14.27 -0.87
C ALA A 560 15.67 15.58 -0.30
N THR A 561 14.47 15.95 -0.73
CA THR A 561 13.84 17.21 -0.33
C THR A 561 12.91 17.08 0.88
N GLY A 562 12.51 15.86 1.26
CA GLY A 562 11.51 15.58 2.29
C GLY A 562 10.09 16.01 1.92
N ARG A 563 9.83 16.36 0.65
CA ARG A 563 8.54 16.88 0.18
C ARG A 563 7.76 15.77 -0.52
N LYS A 564 6.43 15.82 -0.41
CA LYS A 564 5.53 14.93 -1.15
C LYS A 564 5.29 15.47 -2.56
N ALA A 565 4.87 14.60 -3.46
CA ALA A 565 4.73 14.89 -4.89
C ALA A 565 3.28 14.70 -5.39
N MET A 566 2.90 15.41 -6.45
CA MET A 566 1.68 15.14 -7.22
C MET A 566 2.05 15.02 -8.69
N LEU A 567 1.41 14.08 -9.41
CA LEU A 567 1.49 14.08 -10.86
C LEU A 567 0.48 15.07 -11.42
N TRP A 568 0.96 15.91 -12.31
CA TRP A 568 0.24 16.97 -13.00
C TRP A 568 1.12 17.33 -14.17
N GLN A 569 0.70 17.40 -15.42
CA GLN A 569 -0.62 17.26 -15.98
C GLN A 569 -0.65 15.94 -16.74
N VAL A 570 -1.44 14.96 -16.29
CA VAL A 570 -1.46 13.63 -16.94
C VAL A 570 -2.47 13.65 -18.09
N PRO A 571 -2.11 13.28 -19.33
CA PRO A 571 -3.06 13.26 -20.44
C PRO A 571 -4.22 12.30 -20.17
N ILE A 572 -5.30 12.41 -20.96
CA ILE A 572 -6.55 11.69 -20.73
C ILE A 572 -6.70 10.50 -21.68
N GLY A 573 -6.06 10.54 -22.86
CA GLY A 573 -6.18 9.51 -23.88
C GLY A 573 -5.82 8.12 -23.41
N ASN A 574 -6.29 7.12 -24.16
CA ASN A 574 -6.02 5.72 -23.90
C ASN A 574 -5.82 4.93 -25.21
N THR A 575 -5.20 3.75 -25.12
CA THR A 575 -5.03 2.85 -26.28
C THR A 575 -6.10 1.75 -26.37
N LEU A 576 -7.14 1.76 -25.51
CA LEU A 576 -8.13 0.66 -25.45
C LEU A 576 -9.38 0.95 -26.27
N TYR A 577 -9.92 2.16 -26.14
CA TYR A 577 -11.22 2.54 -26.70
C TYR A 577 -11.10 3.10 -28.10
N ARG A 578 -12.09 2.73 -28.93
CA ARG A 578 -12.18 3.14 -30.33
C ARG A 578 -12.38 4.64 -30.49
N SER A 579 -12.95 5.32 -29.50
CA SER A 579 -13.09 6.79 -29.51
C SER A 579 -11.76 7.49 -29.64
N CYS A 580 -10.66 6.96 -29.08
CA CYS A 580 -9.32 7.51 -29.29
C CYS A 580 -8.73 7.01 -30.63
N ASP A 581 -9.04 7.70 -31.72
CA ASP A 581 -8.64 7.36 -33.10
C ASP A 581 -7.52 8.23 -33.70
N ASN A 582 -6.83 8.99 -32.86
CA ASN A 582 -5.76 9.94 -33.22
C ASN A 582 -6.22 11.08 -34.15
N THR A 583 -7.47 11.51 -34.01
CA THR A 583 -7.96 12.78 -34.54
C THR A 583 -8.02 13.85 -33.45
N TRP A 584 -8.32 15.10 -33.84
CA TRP A 584 -8.46 16.23 -32.90
C TRP A 584 -9.39 15.84 -31.74
N ASP A 585 -9.02 16.17 -30.50
CA ASP A 585 -9.65 15.78 -29.23
C ASP A 585 -9.82 14.25 -28.97
N HIS A 586 -9.26 13.38 -29.81
CA HIS A 586 -9.41 11.92 -29.74
C HIS A 586 -8.06 11.17 -29.88
N TYR A 587 -7.02 11.62 -29.21
CA TYR A 587 -5.69 11.00 -29.27
C TYR A 587 -5.49 9.84 -28.31
N GLN A 588 -4.71 8.85 -28.76
CA GLN A 588 -4.30 7.74 -27.91
C GLN A 588 -3.12 8.12 -27.03
N ASP A 589 -3.14 7.66 -25.78
CA ASP A 589 -2.02 7.72 -24.83
C ASP A 589 -1.98 6.44 -23.99
N ASN A 590 -0.85 6.08 -23.38
CA ASN A 590 -0.75 4.89 -22.54
C ASN A 590 -0.46 5.17 -21.05
N ARG A 591 -0.21 6.42 -20.68
CA ARG A 591 0.11 6.84 -19.30
C ARG A 591 -1.07 6.67 -18.36
N PRO A 592 -2.33 7.03 -18.71
CA PRO A 592 -3.46 6.74 -17.84
C PRO A 592 -3.63 5.25 -17.53
N GLN A 593 -3.27 4.39 -18.49
CA GLN A 593 -3.37 2.94 -18.36
C GLN A 593 -2.39 2.36 -17.35
N TYR A 594 -1.18 2.94 -17.23
CA TYR A 594 -0.23 2.56 -16.19
C TYR A 594 -0.79 2.71 -14.78
N PHE A 595 -1.74 3.62 -14.56
CA PHE A 595 -2.32 3.85 -13.23
C PHE A 595 -3.71 3.23 -13.07
N LEU A 596 -4.58 3.40 -14.06
CA LEU A 596 -6.02 3.14 -13.92
C LEU A 596 -6.51 1.85 -14.58
N GLN A 597 -5.70 1.20 -15.42
CA GLN A 597 -6.11 -0.07 -16.01
C GLN A 597 -6.24 -1.15 -14.93
N THR A 598 -7.27 -1.98 -15.04
CA THR A 598 -7.48 -3.12 -14.13
C THR A 598 -6.25 -4.01 -14.09
N GLY A 599 -5.77 -4.31 -12.88
CA GLY A 599 -4.54 -5.08 -12.64
C GLY A 599 -3.31 -4.22 -12.35
N ASN A 600 -3.32 -2.92 -12.66
CA ASN A 600 -2.17 -2.03 -12.49
C ASN A 600 -2.13 -1.29 -11.14
N ARG A 601 -2.99 -1.66 -10.17
CA ARG A 601 -3.04 -1.00 -8.86
C ARG A 601 -1.69 -0.93 -8.14
N GLN A 602 -0.82 -1.92 -8.32
CA GLN A 602 0.52 -1.94 -7.74
C GLN A 602 1.37 -0.74 -8.21
N ASN A 603 1.14 -0.23 -9.41
CA ASN A 603 1.84 0.95 -9.93
C ASN A 603 1.50 2.20 -9.11
N ILE A 604 0.25 2.36 -8.67
CA ILE A 604 -0.14 3.43 -7.76
C ILE A 604 0.53 3.26 -6.39
N VAL A 605 0.58 2.03 -5.86
CA VAL A 605 1.28 1.72 -4.59
C VAL A 605 2.77 2.09 -4.69
N ASP A 606 3.41 1.75 -5.81
CA ASP A 606 4.82 2.04 -6.02
C ASP A 606 5.09 3.55 -6.13
N TYR A 607 4.20 4.31 -6.80
CA TYR A 607 4.28 5.77 -6.84
C TYR A 607 3.98 6.41 -5.47
N ALA A 608 3.06 5.84 -4.69
CA ALA A 608 2.81 6.24 -3.30
C ALA A 608 4.07 6.09 -2.44
N ASN A 609 4.77 4.95 -2.57
CA ASN A 609 6.06 4.69 -1.93
C ASN A 609 7.19 5.60 -2.43
N ALA A 610 7.10 6.12 -3.66
CA ALA A 610 7.99 7.15 -4.19
C ALA A 610 7.65 8.57 -3.66
N GLY A 611 6.62 8.71 -2.82
CA GLY A 611 6.20 9.98 -2.23
C GLY A 611 5.15 10.74 -3.02
N VAL A 612 4.57 10.14 -4.07
CA VAL A 612 3.46 10.73 -4.81
C VAL A 612 2.16 10.51 -4.04
N ILE A 613 1.39 11.58 -3.83
CA ILE A 613 0.15 11.53 -3.05
C ILE A 613 -1.10 11.63 -3.91
N ALA A 614 -0.98 12.08 -5.16
CA ALA A 614 -2.11 12.18 -6.06
C ALA A 614 -1.71 12.27 -7.54
N ILE A 615 -2.68 12.00 -8.42
CA ILE A 615 -2.60 12.20 -9.87
C ILE A 615 -3.71 13.14 -10.32
N LEU A 616 -3.33 14.17 -11.09
CA LEU A 616 -4.22 15.16 -11.66
C LEU A 616 -4.22 15.04 -13.19
N PHE A 617 -5.35 14.60 -13.76
CA PHE A 617 -5.54 14.40 -15.20
C PHE A 617 -6.01 15.68 -15.90
N GLY A 618 -5.54 15.94 -17.11
CA GLY A 618 -6.05 17.04 -17.92
C GLY A 618 -5.23 17.28 -19.17
N ARG A 619 -5.84 17.92 -20.17
CA ARG A 619 -5.14 18.35 -21.39
C ARG A 619 -4.35 19.64 -21.16
N GLY A 620 -3.09 19.68 -21.59
CA GLY A 620 -2.19 20.84 -21.46
C GLY A 620 -2.24 21.82 -22.61
N ALA A 621 -3.04 21.53 -23.62
CA ALA A 621 -3.29 22.40 -24.77
C ALA A 621 -4.67 22.11 -25.36
N ASP A 622 -5.06 22.89 -26.36
CA ASP A 622 -6.22 22.61 -27.20
C ASP A 622 -5.88 21.50 -28.20
N GLY A 623 -6.81 20.55 -28.40
CA GLY A 623 -6.68 19.45 -29.36
C GLY A 623 -6.28 18.06 -28.83
N PRO A 624 -5.56 17.87 -27.70
CA PRO A 624 -5.45 16.57 -27.04
C PRO A 624 -6.80 16.07 -26.51
N THR A 625 -6.86 14.80 -26.15
CA THR A 625 -8.08 14.15 -25.66
C THR A 625 -8.66 14.82 -24.43
N ASP A 626 -9.99 14.98 -24.40
CA ASP A 626 -10.72 15.45 -23.22
C ASP A 626 -11.58 14.34 -22.58
N TYR A 627 -12.00 14.59 -21.34
CA TYR A 627 -12.91 13.72 -20.59
C TYR A 627 -14.39 14.09 -20.83
N THR A 628 -14.64 15.17 -21.57
CA THR A 628 -15.95 15.66 -22.02
C THR A 628 -16.24 15.21 -23.46
N ASP A 629 -17.41 15.56 -23.98
CA ASP A 629 -17.81 15.39 -25.38
C ASP A 629 -17.59 16.74 -26.09
N ASP A 630 -16.33 17.14 -26.29
CA ASP A 630 -16.01 18.49 -26.76
C ASP A 630 -16.46 18.71 -28.21
N HIS A 631 -16.48 17.64 -29.01
CA HIS A 631 -16.99 17.66 -30.38
C HIS A 631 -18.53 17.61 -30.50
N GLY A 632 -19.24 17.24 -29.43
CA GLY A 632 -20.68 17.03 -29.46
C GLY A 632 -21.08 15.89 -30.40
N ASP A 633 -20.20 14.91 -30.58
CA ASP A 633 -20.38 13.78 -31.49
C ASP A 633 -20.96 12.54 -30.79
N GLY A 634 -21.07 12.59 -29.46
CA GLY A 634 -21.72 11.59 -28.65
C GLY A 634 -20.88 10.32 -28.51
N ILE A 635 -21.53 9.15 -28.45
CA ILE A 635 -20.79 7.89 -28.32
C ILE A 635 -20.18 7.50 -29.67
N THR A 636 -18.87 7.72 -29.82
CA THR A 636 -18.15 7.42 -31.07
C THR A 636 -17.32 6.14 -31.03
N ASN A 637 -17.33 5.43 -32.15
CA ASN A 637 -16.70 4.12 -32.31
C ASN A 637 -16.18 3.93 -33.76
N PRO A 638 -15.20 4.74 -34.21
CA PRO A 638 -14.58 4.62 -35.53
C PRO A 638 -13.82 3.29 -35.68
N ALA A 639 -13.36 2.95 -36.90
CA ALA A 639 -12.65 1.69 -37.13
C ALA A 639 -11.42 1.58 -36.20
N PRO A 640 -11.12 0.40 -35.64
CA PRO A 640 -10.04 0.26 -34.68
C PRO A 640 -8.67 0.54 -35.33
N ILE A 641 -7.81 1.21 -34.59
CA ILE A 641 -6.41 1.51 -34.90
C ILE A 641 -5.52 1.05 -33.75
N ASN A 642 -4.28 0.63 -34.05
CA ASN A 642 -3.27 0.31 -33.03
C ASN A 642 -3.73 -0.67 -31.91
N GLY A 643 -4.76 -1.47 -32.15
CA GLY A 643 -5.29 -2.44 -31.20
C GLY A 643 -6.37 -1.94 -30.23
N ASN A 644 -6.92 -0.74 -30.40
CA ASN A 644 -8.02 -0.20 -29.58
C ASN A 644 -9.37 -0.88 -29.88
N ASN A 645 -9.53 -2.12 -29.44
CA ASN A 645 -10.69 -2.92 -29.84
C ASN A 645 -11.95 -2.69 -28.98
N LEU A 646 -11.88 -1.90 -27.91
CA LEU A 646 -13.03 -1.68 -27.02
C LEU A 646 -13.96 -0.61 -27.58
N ALA A 647 -15.27 -0.88 -27.54
CA ALA A 647 -16.25 0.12 -27.90
C ALA A 647 -16.45 1.11 -26.75
N ALA A 648 -16.46 2.42 -27.06
CA ALA A 648 -16.83 3.47 -26.11
C ALA A 648 -18.27 3.25 -25.61
N LEU A 649 -18.47 3.45 -24.32
CA LEU A 649 -19.77 3.32 -23.65
C LEU A 649 -20.33 4.68 -23.21
N TYR A 650 -19.48 5.70 -23.24
CA TYR A 650 -19.78 7.07 -22.85
C TYR A 650 -19.48 7.99 -24.03
N ALA A 651 -20.09 9.17 -24.02
CA ALA A 651 -19.86 10.21 -25.02
C ALA A 651 -18.56 11.00 -24.76
N ASP A 652 -17.87 10.72 -23.65
CA ASP A 652 -16.55 11.29 -23.40
C ASP A 652 -15.58 10.91 -24.52
N ASP A 653 -14.73 11.84 -24.94
CA ASP A 653 -13.82 11.67 -26.07
C ASP A 653 -12.77 10.56 -25.80
N ASP A 654 -12.49 10.28 -24.53
CA ASP A 654 -11.69 9.14 -24.05
C ASP A 654 -12.44 7.79 -24.01
N GLY A 655 -13.72 7.78 -24.41
CA GLY A 655 -14.60 6.62 -24.38
C GLY A 655 -15.13 6.24 -23.00
N GLY A 656 -14.89 7.11 -22.00
CA GLY A 656 -15.17 6.91 -20.59
C GLY A 656 -14.07 6.16 -19.84
N PHE A 657 -12.86 6.03 -20.41
CA PHE A 657 -11.76 5.29 -19.78
C PHE A 657 -11.46 5.82 -18.38
N LEU A 658 -11.31 7.14 -18.26
CA LEU A 658 -10.94 7.79 -17.02
C LEU A 658 -11.98 7.53 -15.92
N ARG A 659 -13.28 7.75 -16.20
CA ARG A 659 -14.33 7.48 -15.21
C ARG A 659 -14.38 6.00 -14.82
N ILE A 660 -14.24 5.06 -15.76
CA ILE A 660 -14.31 3.62 -15.46
C ILE A 660 -13.10 3.22 -14.60
N GLY A 661 -11.91 3.69 -14.96
CA GLY A 661 -10.68 3.40 -14.23
C GLY A 661 -10.67 3.97 -12.81
N VAL A 662 -11.14 5.21 -12.65
CA VAL A 662 -11.28 5.86 -11.33
C VAL A 662 -12.32 5.11 -10.48
N ALA A 663 -13.47 4.73 -11.05
CA ALA A 663 -14.47 3.93 -10.34
C ALA A 663 -13.87 2.61 -9.83
N ALA A 664 -13.13 1.90 -10.68
CA ALA A 664 -12.48 0.64 -10.34
C ALA A 664 -11.42 0.81 -9.25
N TYR A 665 -10.65 1.90 -9.28
CA TYR A 665 -9.68 2.22 -8.24
C TYR A 665 -10.32 2.30 -6.85
N TYR A 666 -11.41 3.06 -6.72
CA TYR A 666 -12.10 3.22 -5.43
C TYR A 666 -12.92 2.02 -5.00
N ALA A 667 -13.50 1.28 -5.95
CA ALA A 667 -14.20 0.03 -5.66
C ALA A 667 -13.26 -1.02 -5.03
N ALA A 668 -11.97 -0.97 -5.37
CA ALA A 668 -10.93 -1.80 -4.75
C ALA A 668 -10.40 -1.25 -3.41
N GLY A 669 -11.02 -0.20 -2.86
CA GLY A 669 -10.53 0.60 -1.74
C GLY A 669 -9.42 1.56 -2.17
N PRO A 670 -9.30 2.78 -1.63
CA PRO A 670 -8.20 3.68 -1.99
C PRO A 670 -6.86 3.17 -1.41
N VAL A 671 -5.73 3.46 -2.09
CA VAL A 671 -4.39 3.01 -1.69
C VAL A 671 -3.90 3.84 -0.51
N PRO A 672 -3.53 3.26 0.65
CA PRO A 672 -2.96 4.02 1.76
C PRO A 672 -1.64 4.71 1.39
N LEU A 673 -1.40 5.92 1.90
CA LEU A 673 -0.14 6.63 1.74
C LEU A 673 0.86 6.26 2.86
N PRO A 674 2.16 6.12 2.56
CA PRO A 674 3.21 5.84 3.54
C PRO A 674 3.66 7.04 4.40
#